data_AF-A0A3S0FXU7-F1
#
_entry.id   AF-A0A3S0FXU7-F1
#
_cell.length_a   1.000
_cell.length_b   1.000
_cell.length_c   1.000
_cell.angle_alpha   90.00
_cell.angle_beta   90.00
_cell.angle_gamma   90.00
#
_symmetry.space_group_name_H-M   'P 1'
#
loop_
_entity.id
_entity.type
_entity.pdbx_description
1 polymer ?
#
loop_
_entity_poly.entity_id
_entity_poly.type
_entity_poly.pdbx_seq_one_letter_code
_entity_poly.pdbx_strand_id
1 'polypeptide(L)'
;MNAPKPDPQRRQFLQYSAALGGGLPLVGCGGGSGGAAAEAGAADATTAHAAIVPVPNSRTPVPPPPPPPPPPAPAPAPVAAVTTLGLFTGAMQFSLVSPKTQTKAPFSLGFAFRRGDVPAGSTVTSNLSGLQVTPRTTWPDGSLKFAQLAGFADLTANVMTTVRLRAAAADGRVVVPLALADLKKTGLTAEVGAGSFGTASFAGADWDAPHTSWVGGAQMSSWIFRKPVGTDPHLVAWLEVRLYAGGAVEVLPWVENGYLMVAAPKSKAAVFTFALGGSQRFSASIDLPHHCRTPLISGTALSYWLGTDPDVTPKHDLAYLQSTEQVPTYSARVAPTAPVAQALASTWTPLGKANLVYDSDSMRSPGYQSSIGLLPEHDVLYLTCESPATYGAVVRNGFAAGRYGMHYRDEKTQRPIRFSQYPNLALAQSFSGFYDQGGSTRGQYTPTATGTAPVSWDCAHSPAVGYLAYLVTGRFFFMEAVQFAATFNYLGKGDADPLRKGALGLVQSCVGAWQVRAAAWQWRTLAMALNVTPDSDATLKDEFLASAQANIDHYHSTYVAQPNNPFGWVQGESYNSTGAYFDASWMQDFVTAAWGFSLSMGLPLPAAASTKMEAFFQWKARTAVMRLGPAGGFWYVNGAPYTMSVSPVTVPDFATGKGPWHANEAQAYAATYASAPTWLSKVEGQLAAEAMPGERSMWGNLMPAISYAVRHNVPGATAAWQRLTRASNFSALRDAFHTAPVWSVAPARITPAWLAGKPIGQWIEIPNTAGAGGSAVDAFSGMAVNDLTSEIIIAAAGGHGDSSDNRVVSISLAADAPAWVQRSAPSTTVAANVAYYADGLPTSRHTYQSIHFVPQINRLMLFGTYGAYGSAWAFPTVDGFNLDTNKWDKSGTYGDMPGGFYGAGMIRATGEVVSTQLKKKWSPVTRAWTDFVTNANDQAPVRWPVAYDSRRNQLFSLQWGDGQGVGSGVVANRVPLDGSLVVPVSFNASAALSQFQADQPAYAGMDYDPDGDRFLFYAGAGAAAGRVYVVKPGDGNVWDISVLNTGTTKVPASPASGSGINSRLRYVPALRGFVLLAQASANLYFLRTA
;
A
#
# COMPACT_ATOMS: atom_id res chain seq x y z
N MET A 1 6.03 36.64 23.62
CA MET A 1 4.85 36.50 22.73
C MET A 1 3.90 35.51 23.38
N ASN A 2 2.58 35.70 23.27
CA ASN A 2 1.62 34.94 24.06
C ASN A 2 1.27 33.61 23.40
N ALA A 3 1.34 32.50 24.15
CA ALA A 3 0.80 31.21 23.73
C ALA A 3 -0.68 31.10 24.13
N PRO A 4 -1.55 30.45 23.31
CA PRO A 4 -2.94 30.20 23.68
C PRO A 4 -3.04 29.15 24.79
N LYS A 5 -3.99 29.32 25.72
CA LYS A 5 -4.29 28.33 26.77
C LYS A 5 -5.09 27.15 26.19
N PRO A 6 -4.80 25.90 26.58
CA PRO A 6 -5.60 24.74 26.18
C PRO A 6 -6.94 24.66 26.93
N ASP A 7 -7.91 23.99 26.31
CA ASP A 7 -9.30 23.84 26.74
C ASP A 7 -9.47 23.06 28.07
N PRO A 8 -10.19 23.62 29.08
CA PRO A 8 -10.54 22.91 30.32
C PRO A 8 -11.36 21.62 30.14
N GLN A 9 -12.24 21.52 29.13
CA GLN A 9 -13.19 20.41 29.00
C GLN A 9 -12.49 19.05 28.81
N ARG A 10 -11.26 19.05 28.29
CA ARG A 10 -10.47 17.83 28.07
C ARG A 10 -9.99 17.14 29.37
N ARG A 11 -10.16 17.74 30.55
CA ARG A 11 -9.74 17.14 31.84
C ARG A 11 -10.76 16.21 32.49
N GLN A 12 -12.07 16.48 32.39
CA GLN A 12 -13.08 15.71 33.13
C GLN A 12 -13.26 14.28 32.59
N PHE A 13 -13.01 14.03 31.30
CA PHE A 13 -13.14 12.68 30.72
C PHE A 13 -12.04 11.71 31.20
N LEU A 14 -10.87 12.20 31.60
CA LEU A 14 -9.74 11.38 32.04
C LEU A 14 -9.79 10.97 33.52
N GLN A 15 -10.72 11.50 34.32
CA GLN A 15 -10.80 11.21 35.76
C GLN A 15 -11.67 10.01 36.12
N TYR A 16 -12.51 9.51 35.19
CA TYR A 16 -13.38 8.36 35.45
C TYR A 16 -12.71 6.98 35.20
N SER A 17 -11.64 6.92 34.40
CA SER A 17 -10.94 5.67 34.06
C SER A 17 -9.98 5.16 35.15
N ALA A 18 -9.89 5.83 36.30
CA ALA A 18 -8.93 5.55 37.38
C ALA A 18 -9.59 5.02 38.68
N ALA A 19 -10.90 4.81 38.69
CA ALA A 19 -11.67 4.58 39.92
C ALA A 19 -12.60 3.35 39.86
N LEU A 20 -12.04 2.17 39.55
CA LEU A 20 -12.70 0.86 39.72
C LEU A 20 -11.65 -0.27 39.82
N GLY A 21 -10.89 -0.32 40.93
CA GLY A 21 -9.82 -1.31 41.09
C GLY A 21 -9.07 -1.25 42.42
N GLY A 22 -9.65 -1.78 43.50
CA GLY A 22 -8.97 -1.94 44.79
C GLY A 22 -9.94 -2.28 45.92
N GLY A 23 -9.72 -3.41 46.61
CA GLY A 23 -10.66 -3.86 47.63
C GLY A 23 -10.37 -5.22 48.27
N LEU A 24 -9.21 -5.37 48.93
CA LEU A 24 -8.97 -6.02 50.25
C LEU A 24 -7.45 -6.29 50.44
N PRO A 25 -6.92 -6.38 51.68
CA PRO A 25 -5.58 -5.85 51.95
C PRO A 25 -4.53 -6.86 52.46
N LEU A 26 -3.28 -6.42 52.44
CA LEU A 26 -2.21 -6.91 53.31
C LEU A 26 -1.53 -5.71 53.99
N VAL A 27 -1.12 -5.87 55.25
CA VAL A 27 -0.70 -4.79 56.14
C VAL A 27 0.83 -4.71 56.25
N GLY A 28 1.38 -3.49 56.19
CA GLY A 28 2.78 -3.18 56.49
C GLY A 28 2.91 -1.74 56.99
N CYS A 29 3.67 -1.51 58.08
CA CYS A 29 3.60 -0.27 58.86
C CYS A 29 4.74 0.72 58.60
N GLY A 30 4.44 2.02 58.81
CA GLY A 30 5.43 3.12 58.98
C GLY A 30 5.37 4.22 57.92
N GLY A 31 5.48 5.52 58.25
CA GLY A 31 5.47 6.14 59.58
C GLY A 31 6.05 7.57 59.63
N GLY A 32 5.21 8.59 59.87
CA GLY A 32 5.61 9.99 60.15
C GLY A 32 5.99 10.85 58.91
N SER A 33 6.10 12.19 58.99
CA SER A 33 5.63 13.13 60.04
C SER A 33 5.78 14.61 59.62
N GLY A 34 4.72 15.44 59.80
CA GLY A 34 4.77 16.93 59.85
C GLY A 34 4.88 17.71 58.53
N GLY A 35 4.38 18.95 58.40
CA GLY A 35 3.46 19.69 59.29
C GLY A 35 3.44 21.23 59.09
N ALA A 36 2.26 21.87 59.26
CA ALA A 36 2.01 23.34 59.42
C ALA A 36 2.39 24.27 58.22
N ALA A 37 1.85 25.50 58.03
CA ALA A 37 0.70 26.26 58.59
C ALA A 37 0.29 27.35 57.54
N ALA A 38 -1.00 27.63 57.25
CA ALA A 38 -1.91 28.62 57.85
C ALA A 38 -1.93 30.03 57.18
N GLU A 39 -2.97 30.83 57.48
CA GLU A 39 -3.60 31.86 56.62
C GLU A 39 -3.28 33.34 56.95
N ALA A 40 -3.58 34.27 56.01
CA ALA A 40 -4.15 35.64 56.20
C ALA A 40 -4.23 36.39 54.83
N GLY A 41 -5.14 37.35 54.54
CA GLY A 41 -6.34 37.82 55.24
C GLY A 41 -7.08 38.99 54.56
N ALA A 42 -8.43 38.91 54.49
CA ALA A 42 -9.54 39.91 54.40
C ALA A 42 -9.38 41.40 53.94
N ALA A 43 -10.42 41.93 53.22
CA ALA A 43 -11.09 43.24 53.41
C ALA A 43 -12.31 43.45 52.46
N ASP A 44 -13.25 44.36 52.80
CA ASP A 44 -14.59 44.61 52.17
C ASP A 44 -14.99 46.12 52.25
N ALA A 45 -16.01 46.73 51.60
CA ALA A 45 -17.06 46.26 50.66
C ALA A 45 -17.21 47.22 49.42
N THR A 46 -18.30 47.92 49.02
CA THR A 46 -19.62 48.34 49.59
C THR A 46 -20.73 48.46 48.48
N THR A 47 -21.85 49.18 48.70
CA THR A 47 -23.09 49.16 47.85
C THR A 47 -23.87 50.49 47.78
N ALA A 48 -24.65 50.76 46.70
CA ALA A 48 -25.87 51.62 46.74
C ALA A 48 -26.83 51.50 45.51
N HIS A 49 -28.09 51.93 45.69
CA HIS A 49 -29.30 51.84 44.83
C HIS A 49 -29.38 52.95 43.72
N ALA A 50 -30.42 53.17 42.88
CA ALA A 50 -31.87 52.83 42.92
C ALA A 50 -32.57 52.82 41.52
N ALA A 51 -33.91 52.71 41.46
CA ALA A 51 -34.73 52.64 40.24
C ALA A 51 -36.15 53.25 40.40
N ILE A 52 -36.84 53.58 39.28
CA ILE A 52 -38.33 53.68 39.10
C ILE A 52 -38.66 53.94 37.58
N VAL A 53 -39.75 53.37 37.03
CA VAL A 53 -40.06 53.33 35.56
C VAL A 53 -41.57 53.34 35.23
N PRO A 54 -42.07 54.19 34.30
CA PRO A 54 -43.47 54.10 33.81
C PRO A 54 -43.75 54.40 32.29
N VAL A 55 -44.28 53.39 31.56
CA VAL A 55 -45.28 53.43 30.44
C VAL A 55 -44.92 54.08 29.05
N PRO A 56 -45.72 53.89 27.93
CA PRO A 56 -45.15 53.28 26.71
C PRO A 56 -45.47 53.98 25.38
N ASN A 57 -45.14 53.35 24.24
CA ASN A 57 -45.91 53.51 23.00
C ASN A 57 -45.87 52.25 22.11
N SER A 58 -46.99 51.93 21.45
CA SER A 58 -47.16 50.67 20.70
C SER A 58 -46.94 50.84 19.19
N ARG A 59 -45.94 50.12 18.65
CA ARG A 59 -45.80 49.73 17.22
C ARG A 59 -44.72 48.66 17.11
N THR A 60 -45.04 47.52 16.51
CA THR A 60 -44.09 46.42 16.26
C THR A 60 -43.32 46.64 14.95
N PRO A 61 -41.97 46.74 14.98
CA PRO A 61 -41.14 46.54 13.79
C PRO A 61 -40.99 45.04 13.50
N VAL A 62 -40.93 44.67 12.22
CA VAL A 62 -40.58 43.30 11.81
C VAL A 62 -39.08 43.06 12.05
N PRO A 63 -38.64 41.88 12.54
CA PRO A 63 -37.21 41.57 12.63
C PRO A 63 -36.52 41.66 11.27
N PRO A 64 -35.29 42.18 11.18
CA PRO A 64 -34.53 42.17 9.93
C PRO A 64 -34.27 40.71 9.49
N PRO A 65 -34.21 40.43 8.18
CA PRO A 65 -33.85 39.11 7.69
C PRO A 65 -32.45 38.72 8.17
N PRO A 66 -32.16 37.42 8.37
CA PRO A 66 -30.83 36.97 8.75
C PRO A 66 -29.81 37.39 7.67
N PRO A 67 -28.55 37.68 8.06
CA PRO A 67 -27.51 38.01 7.10
C PRO A 67 -27.32 36.87 6.10
N PRO A 68 -26.96 37.16 4.83
CA PRO A 68 -26.70 36.12 3.85
C PRO A 68 -25.57 35.20 4.36
N PRO A 69 -25.58 33.90 4.02
CA PRO A 69 -24.51 33.00 4.39
C PRO A 69 -23.17 33.54 3.86
N PRO A 70 -22.06 33.37 4.60
CA PRO A 70 -20.76 33.82 4.13
C PRO A 70 -20.45 33.20 2.75
N PRO A 71 -19.80 33.96 1.84
CA PRO A 71 -19.47 33.43 0.53
C PRO A 71 -18.65 32.13 0.69
N PRO A 72 -18.88 31.11 -0.16
CA PRO A 72 -18.15 29.86 -0.07
C PRO A 72 -16.65 30.13 -0.14
N ALA A 73 -15.89 29.46 0.73
CA ALA A 73 -14.45 29.66 0.84
C ALA A 73 -13.81 29.57 -0.57
N PRO A 74 -12.90 30.50 -0.94
CA PRO A 74 -12.20 30.43 -2.21
C PRO A 74 -11.59 29.04 -2.42
N ALA A 75 -11.68 28.52 -3.64
CA ALA A 75 -11.01 27.27 -3.97
C ALA A 75 -9.53 27.37 -3.57
N PRO A 76 -8.95 26.34 -2.92
CA PRO A 76 -7.58 26.41 -2.42
C PRO A 76 -6.63 26.75 -3.57
N ALA A 77 -5.71 27.68 -3.29
CA ALA A 77 -4.74 28.14 -4.28
C ALA A 77 -4.02 26.94 -4.94
N PRO A 78 -3.71 27.01 -6.25
CA PRO A 78 -3.09 25.90 -6.95
C PRO A 78 -1.81 25.48 -6.24
N VAL A 79 -1.77 24.23 -5.79
CA VAL A 79 -0.59 23.64 -5.16
C VAL A 79 0.56 23.75 -6.14
N ALA A 80 1.71 24.26 -5.67
CA ALA A 80 2.91 24.39 -6.49
C ALA A 80 3.18 23.08 -7.24
N ALA A 81 3.36 23.16 -8.56
CA ALA A 81 3.24 22.02 -9.47
C ALA A 81 4.18 20.88 -9.07
N VAL A 82 3.62 19.86 -8.43
CA VAL A 82 4.35 18.62 -8.13
C VAL A 82 4.53 17.89 -9.45
N THR A 83 5.75 17.88 -9.95
CA THR A 83 6.18 16.91 -10.97
C THR A 83 6.02 15.51 -10.37
N THR A 84 4.98 14.80 -10.81
CA THR A 84 4.83 13.38 -10.49
C THR A 84 6.02 12.62 -11.07
N LEU A 85 6.70 11.82 -10.25
CA LEU A 85 7.85 11.02 -10.69
C LEU A 85 7.44 9.85 -11.60
N GLY A 86 6.14 9.58 -11.72
CA GLY A 86 5.59 8.55 -12.60
C GLY A 86 5.84 7.14 -12.07
N LEU A 87 5.92 6.97 -10.75
CA LEU A 87 6.23 5.71 -10.08
C LEU A 87 4.99 4.82 -9.85
N PHE A 88 3.87 5.11 -10.50
CA PHE A 88 2.63 4.33 -10.42
C PHE A 88 2.26 3.70 -11.79
N THR A 89 3.24 3.24 -12.56
CA THR A 89 2.99 2.58 -13.87
C THR A 89 2.48 1.14 -13.73
N GLY A 90 2.85 0.45 -12.65
CA GLY A 90 2.56 -0.97 -12.45
C GLY A 90 3.49 -1.89 -13.24
N ALA A 91 4.56 -1.37 -13.85
CA ALA A 91 5.55 -2.14 -14.59
C ALA A 91 6.68 -2.68 -13.71
N MET A 92 7.22 -3.83 -14.09
CA MET A 92 8.40 -4.44 -13.45
C MET A 92 9.66 -3.60 -13.77
N GLN A 93 9.87 -2.51 -13.02
CA GLN A 93 10.96 -1.56 -13.21
C GLN A 93 11.31 -0.84 -11.89
N PHE A 94 12.49 -0.22 -11.88
CA PHE A 94 12.88 0.80 -10.92
C PHE A 94 13.55 1.97 -11.65
N SER A 95 13.72 3.09 -10.98
CA SER A 95 14.46 4.24 -11.50
C SER A 95 15.58 4.64 -10.54
N LEU A 96 16.66 5.17 -11.10
CA LEU A 96 17.82 5.67 -10.37
C LEU A 96 17.89 7.19 -10.51
N VAL A 97 18.30 7.88 -9.45
CA VAL A 97 18.60 9.31 -9.48
C VAL A 97 19.83 9.62 -8.64
N SER A 98 20.65 10.56 -9.08
CA SER A 98 21.77 11.11 -8.32
C SER A 98 21.83 12.64 -8.56
N PRO A 99 22.24 13.46 -7.57
CA PRO A 99 22.55 14.87 -7.80
C PRO A 99 23.78 15.09 -8.69
N LYS A 100 24.49 14.03 -9.11
CA LYS A 100 25.72 14.07 -9.92
C LYS A 100 25.45 13.55 -11.34
N THR A 101 26.07 14.20 -12.33
CA THR A 101 26.23 13.62 -13.68
C THR A 101 27.49 12.76 -13.67
N GLN A 102 27.34 11.48 -14.01
CA GLN A 102 28.41 10.49 -13.83
C GLN A 102 28.16 9.25 -14.70
N THR A 103 29.20 8.75 -15.37
CA THR A 103 29.16 7.50 -16.13
C THR A 103 29.45 6.31 -15.23
N LYS A 104 28.82 5.16 -15.53
CA LYS A 104 28.90 3.93 -14.73
C LYS A 104 28.78 4.17 -13.22
N ALA A 105 27.69 4.81 -12.81
CA ALA A 105 27.32 4.93 -11.41
C ALA A 105 26.99 3.54 -10.84
N PRO A 106 27.70 3.03 -9.82
CA PRO A 106 27.34 1.77 -9.17
C PRO A 106 26.02 1.93 -8.41
N PHE A 107 25.17 0.92 -8.47
CA PHE A 107 23.95 0.84 -7.66
C PHE A 107 23.75 -0.57 -7.12
N SER A 108 23.06 -0.67 -5.99
CA SER A 108 22.42 -1.91 -5.57
C SER A 108 21.14 -1.65 -4.76
N LEU A 109 20.17 -2.56 -4.88
CA LEU A 109 18.87 -2.48 -4.22
C LEU A 109 18.34 -3.89 -3.92
N GLY A 110 17.35 -3.97 -3.03
CA GLY A 110 16.41 -5.09 -3.02
C GLY A 110 15.36 -4.89 -4.11
N PHE A 111 14.79 -5.96 -4.65
CA PHE A 111 13.65 -5.88 -5.57
C PHE A 111 12.72 -7.07 -5.37
N ALA A 112 11.44 -6.79 -5.14
CA ALA A 112 10.37 -7.78 -5.04
C ALA A 112 9.74 -8.04 -6.41
N PHE A 113 9.39 -9.29 -6.68
CA PHE A 113 8.81 -9.75 -7.93
C PHE A 113 7.42 -10.34 -7.68
N ARG A 114 6.46 -9.98 -8.53
CA ARG A 114 5.11 -10.54 -8.50
C ARG A 114 5.16 -12.02 -8.87
N ARG A 115 4.37 -12.83 -8.16
CA ARG A 115 4.22 -14.27 -8.39
C ARG A 115 3.95 -14.58 -9.86
N GLY A 116 4.82 -15.38 -10.47
CA GLY A 116 4.76 -15.80 -11.87
C GLY A 116 5.49 -14.89 -12.89
N ASP A 117 5.84 -13.64 -12.56
CA ASP A 117 6.47 -12.71 -13.52
C ASP A 117 7.88 -13.18 -13.97
N VAL A 118 8.56 -13.95 -13.12
CA VAL A 118 9.87 -14.57 -13.39
C VAL A 118 9.77 -16.06 -13.03
N PRO A 119 9.35 -16.93 -13.96
CA PRO A 119 9.10 -18.35 -13.70
C PRO A 119 10.34 -19.13 -13.23
N ALA A 120 10.11 -20.30 -12.63
CA ALA A 120 11.20 -21.24 -12.30
C ALA A 120 12.09 -21.52 -13.52
N GLY A 121 13.41 -21.50 -13.34
CA GLY A 121 14.39 -21.64 -14.44
C GLY A 121 14.59 -20.38 -15.31
N SER A 122 13.89 -19.27 -15.02
CA SER A 122 14.12 -17.96 -15.65
C SER A 122 15.07 -17.10 -14.82
N THR A 123 15.69 -16.11 -15.45
CA THR A 123 16.43 -15.02 -14.80
C THR A 123 15.81 -13.66 -15.16
N VAL A 124 16.37 -12.57 -14.65
CA VAL A 124 15.95 -11.20 -14.95
C VAL A 124 17.04 -10.46 -15.72
N THR A 125 16.66 -9.75 -16.77
CA THR A 125 17.53 -8.86 -17.54
C THR A 125 16.88 -7.48 -17.70
N SER A 126 17.60 -6.51 -18.25
CA SER A 126 17.17 -5.11 -18.31
C SER A 126 17.65 -4.38 -19.58
N ASN A 127 17.35 -3.08 -19.68
CA ASN A 127 17.91 -2.17 -20.67
C ASN A 127 19.34 -1.67 -20.35
N LEU A 128 19.97 -2.16 -19.29
CA LEU A 128 21.38 -1.87 -18.98
C LEU A 128 22.32 -2.88 -19.67
N SER A 129 23.57 -2.47 -19.91
CA SER A 129 24.62 -3.33 -20.48
C SER A 129 25.06 -4.48 -19.56
N GLY A 130 24.73 -4.41 -18.27
CA GLY A 130 24.92 -5.49 -17.30
C GLY A 130 24.06 -5.29 -16.06
N LEU A 131 23.29 -6.32 -15.70
CA LEU A 131 22.53 -6.41 -14.45
C LEU A 131 22.93 -7.71 -13.74
N GLN A 132 23.33 -7.62 -12.49
CA GLN A 132 23.45 -8.77 -11.60
C GLN A 132 22.13 -8.98 -10.86
N VAL A 133 21.67 -10.23 -10.84
CA VAL A 133 20.53 -10.70 -10.07
C VAL A 133 21.06 -11.69 -9.03
N THR A 134 20.77 -11.47 -7.76
CA THR A 134 21.12 -12.38 -6.67
C THR A 134 19.83 -12.83 -5.97
N PRO A 135 19.23 -13.96 -6.38
CA PRO A 135 18.02 -14.51 -5.77
C PRO A 135 18.16 -14.67 -4.26
N ARG A 136 17.06 -14.42 -3.54
CA ARG A 136 16.99 -14.54 -2.08
C ARG A 136 15.84 -15.43 -1.64
N THR A 137 14.64 -15.19 -2.16
CA THR A 137 13.48 -16.03 -1.87
C THR A 137 12.64 -16.27 -3.11
N THR A 138 11.91 -17.38 -3.09
CA THR A 138 11.00 -17.86 -4.14
C THR A 138 9.54 -17.86 -3.67
N TRP A 139 8.63 -17.93 -4.63
CA TRP A 139 7.22 -18.24 -4.41
C TRP A 139 7.00 -19.76 -4.36
N PRO A 140 5.88 -20.25 -3.78
CA PRO A 140 5.57 -21.69 -3.74
C PRO A 140 5.39 -22.41 -5.09
N ASP A 141 5.45 -21.69 -6.22
CA ASP A 141 5.50 -22.24 -7.59
C ASP A 141 6.89 -22.17 -8.23
N GLY A 142 7.93 -21.84 -7.44
CA GLY A 142 9.30 -21.71 -7.89
C GLY A 142 9.61 -20.43 -8.67
N SER A 143 8.65 -19.53 -8.89
CA SER A 143 8.94 -18.20 -9.45
C SER A 143 9.74 -17.34 -8.45
N LEU A 144 10.57 -16.43 -8.95
CA LEU A 144 11.37 -15.53 -8.10
C LEU A 144 10.44 -14.61 -7.31
N LYS A 145 10.67 -14.47 -5.99
CA LYS A 145 9.91 -13.57 -5.10
C LYS A 145 10.73 -12.34 -4.72
N PHE A 146 11.98 -12.53 -4.31
CA PHE A 146 12.88 -11.45 -3.93
C PHE A 146 14.30 -11.73 -4.41
N ALA A 147 14.96 -10.70 -4.92
CA ALA A 147 16.38 -10.71 -5.22
C ALA A 147 17.03 -9.40 -4.81
N GLN A 148 18.35 -9.42 -4.64
CA GLN A 148 19.16 -8.21 -4.73
C GLN A 148 19.56 -7.97 -6.18
N LEU A 149 19.41 -6.74 -6.63
CA LEU A 149 19.85 -6.27 -7.95
C LEU A 149 21.06 -5.35 -7.77
N ALA A 150 22.05 -5.48 -8.65
CA ALA A 150 23.21 -4.61 -8.69
C ALA A 150 23.71 -4.40 -10.12
N GLY A 151 24.37 -3.28 -10.38
CA GLY A 151 24.87 -2.96 -11.71
C GLY A 151 25.39 -1.54 -11.80
N PHE A 152 25.47 -1.05 -13.04
CA PHE A 152 25.97 0.29 -13.36
C PHE A 152 25.03 0.99 -14.34
N ALA A 153 24.84 2.29 -14.16
CA ALA A 153 24.06 3.13 -15.06
C ALA A 153 24.77 4.46 -15.32
N ASP A 154 24.64 5.01 -16.51
CA ASP A 154 25.03 6.39 -16.78
C ASP A 154 23.90 7.33 -16.31
N LEU A 155 24.23 8.32 -15.49
CA LEU A 155 23.27 9.21 -14.83
C LEU A 155 23.55 10.67 -15.16
N THR A 156 22.48 11.45 -15.31
CA THR A 156 22.52 12.92 -15.40
C THR A 156 21.99 13.51 -14.09
N ALA A 157 22.63 14.56 -13.58
CA ALA A 157 22.28 15.21 -12.31
C ALA A 157 20.79 15.54 -12.22
N ASN A 158 20.13 15.01 -11.19
CA ASN A 158 18.71 15.18 -10.85
C ASN A 158 17.70 14.66 -11.90
N VAL A 159 18.14 13.81 -12.85
CA VAL A 159 17.26 13.12 -13.81
C VAL A 159 16.96 11.70 -13.33
N MET A 160 15.72 11.26 -13.47
CA MET A 160 15.31 9.87 -13.18
C MET A 160 15.68 8.95 -14.37
N THR A 161 16.68 8.08 -14.21
CA THR A 161 17.03 7.05 -15.21
C THR A 161 16.27 5.75 -14.92
N THR A 162 15.29 5.41 -15.76
CA THR A 162 14.48 4.18 -15.60
C THR A 162 15.21 2.91 -16.09
N VAL A 163 15.31 1.93 -15.19
CA VAL A 163 15.77 0.56 -15.46
C VAL A 163 14.56 -0.36 -15.55
N ARG A 164 14.19 -0.71 -16.79
CA ARG A 164 13.07 -1.61 -17.12
C ARG A 164 13.56 -3.05 -17.05
N LEU A 165 12.81 -3.92 -16.38
CA LEU A 165 13.17 -5.34 -16.22
C LEU A 165 12.27 -6.25 -17.08
N ARG A 166 12.82 -7.40 -17.46
CA ARG A 166 12.07 -8.51 -18.06
C ARG A 166 12.63 -9.85 -17.60
N ALA A 167 11.76 -10.86 -17.53
CA ALA A 167 12.22 -12.24 -17.46
C ALA A 167 12.94 -12.61 -18.77
N ALA A 168 13.92 -13.50 -18.65
CA ALA A 168 14.60 -14.16 -19.76
C ALA A 168 14.88 -15.62 -19.35
N ALA A 169 15.15 -16.49 -20.33
CA ALA A 169 15.75 -17.79 -20.02
C ALA A 169 17.06 -17.57 -19.25
N ALA A 170 17.31 -18.36 -18.19
CA ALA A 170 18.57 -18.27 -17.47
C ALA A 170 19.74 -18.67 -18.40
N ASP A 171 20.71 -17.78 -18.60
CA ASP A 171 21.93 -18.17 -19.30
C ASP A 171 22.82 -18.97 -18.34
N GLY A 172 23.14 -20.21 -18.69
CA GLY A 172 23.98 -21.13 -17.89
C GLY A 172 25.45 -20.73 -17.80
N ARG A 173 25.76 -19.43 -17.90
CA ARG A 173 27.11 -18.88 -17.80
C ARG A 173 27.53 -18.82 -16.34
N VAL A 174 28.65 -19.44 -16.02
CA VAL A 174 29.30 -19.28 -14.71
C VAL A 174 29.90 -17.87 -14.62
N VAL A 175 29.18 -16.96 -13.96
CA VAL A 175 29.65 -15.61 -13.68
C VAL A 175 30.60 -15.66 -12.48
N VAL A 176 31.86 -15.26 -12.67
CA VAL A 176 32.88 -15.23 -11.60
C VAL A 176 32.57 -14.07 -10.63
N PRO A 177 32.36 -14.33 -9.33
CA PRO A 177 32.19 -13.26 -8.34
C PRO A 177 33.45 -12.42 -8.14
N LEU A 178 33.29 -11.16 -7.77
CA LEU A 178 34.38 -10.36 -7.21
C LEU A 178 34.86 -10.99 -5.89
N ALA A 179 36.17 -11.20 -5.71
CA ALA A 179 36.70 -11.97 -4.60
C ALA A 179 37.18 -11.08 -3.43
N LEU A 180 37.42 -11.71 -2.26
CA LEU A 180 38.13 -11.07 -1.14
C LEU A 180 39.54 -10.58 -1.52
N ALA A 181 40.17 -11.28 -2.47
CA ALA A 181 41.42 -10.83 -3.09
C ALA A 181 41.27 -9.50 -3.86
N ASP A 182 40.12 -9.22 -4.46
CA ASP A 182 39.83 -7.95 -5.12
C ASP A 182 39.48 -6.86 -4.11
N LEU A 183 38.79 -7.21 -3.01
CA LEU A 183 38.55 -6.29 -1.90
C LEU A 183 39.88 -5.79 -1.30
N LYS A 184 40.83 -6.69 -1.06
CA LYS A 184 42.17 -6.32 -0.53
C LYS A 184 42.96 -5.41 -1.48
N LYS A 185 42.78 -5.49 -2.81
CA LYS A 185 43.43 -4.59 -3.78
C LYS A 185 42.99 -3.12 -3.64
N THR A 186 41.83 -2.85 -3.03
CA THR A 186 41.34 -1.48 -2.82
C THR A 186 42.06 -0.72 -1.71
N GLY A 187 42.93 -1.39 -0.94
CA GLY A 187 43.60 -0.79 0.22
C GLY A 187 42.65 -0.49 1.38
N LEU A 188 41.46 -1.10 1.40
CA LEU A 188 40.45 -0.89 2.44
C LEU A 188 41.04 -1.09 3.86
N THR A 189 40.92 -0.03 4.65
CA THR A 189 41.05 -0.07 6.11
C THR A 189 39.78 0.50 6.73
N ALA A 190 39.31 -0.11 7.81
CA ALA A 190 38.16 0.35 8.56
C ALA A 190 38.43 0.20 10.06
N GLU A 191 37.91 1.11 10.89
CA GLU A 191 38.14 1.07 12.32
C GLU A 191 36.92 1.57 13.09
N VAL A 192 36.53 0.82 14.13
CA VAL A 192 35.51 1.21 15.11
C VAL A 192 36.18 1.43 16.46
N GLY A 193 36.19 2.67 16.94
CA GLY A 193 36.63 3.00 18.30
C GLY A 193 35.44 3.10 19.27
N ALA A 194 35.65 2.74 20.53
CA ALA A 194 34.67 2.82 21.61
C ALA A 194 35.28 3.38 22.91
N GLY A 195 36.16 4.37 22.81
CA GLY A 195 36.84 4.98 23.95
C GLY A 195 37.58 3.97 24.81
N SER A 196 37.28 3.92 26.12
CA SER A 196 37.92 3.02 27.09
C SER A 196 37.59 1.54 26.90
N PHE A 197 36.58 1.18 26.12
CA PHE A 197 36.33 -0.22 25.72
C PHE A 197 37.31 -0.70 24.63
N GLY A 198 38.10 0.21 24.05
CA GLY A 198 39.10 -0.10 23.03
C GLY A 198 38.59 0.07 21.60
N THR A 199 39.22 -0.67 20.69
CA THR A 199 39.10 -0.46 19.24
C THR A 199 39.02 -1.79 18.50
N ALA A 200 38.26 -1.83 17.41
CA ALA A 200 38.20 -2.92 16.45
C ALA A 200 38.61 -2.40 15.05
N SER A 201 39.90 -2.53 14.74
CA SER A 201 40.46 -2.22 13.41
C SER A 201 40.36 -3.43 12.47
N PHE A 202 40.14 -3.18 11.18
CA PHE A 202 40.05 -4.17 10.11
C PHE A 202 41.02 -3.79 8.98
N ALA A 203 42.05 -4.61 8.77
CA ALA A 203 43.05 -4.41 7.72
C ALA A 203 43.71 -5.73 7.26
N GLY A 204 44.26 -5.74 6.04
CA GLY A 204 45.09 -6.83 5.53
C GLY A 204 44.37 -8.19 5.56
N ALA A 205 44.85 -9.09 6.42
CA ALA A 205 44.31 -10.45 6.58
C ALA A 205 42.94 -10.51 7.26
N ASP A 206 42.49 -9.45 7.95
CA ASP A 206 41.12 -9.40 8.51
C ASP A 206 40.04 -9.58 7.44
N TRP A 207 40.34 -9.18 6.19
CA TRP A 207 39.43 -9.30 5.06
C TRP A 207 39.34 -10.72 4.49
N ASP A 208 40.17 -11.66 4.91
CA ASP A 208 40.15 -13.05 4.40
C ASP A 208 39.13 -13.95 5.12
N ALA A 209 38.58 -13.52 6.27
CA ALA A 209 37.65 -14.30 7.09
C ALA A 209 36.34 -13.54 7.42
N PRO A 210 35.46 -13.29 6.42
CA PRO A 210 34.13 -12.75 6.68
C PRO A 210 33.28 -13.74 7.51
N HIS A 211 32.39 -13.20 8.35
CA HIS A 211 31.39 -13.99 9.07
C HIS A 211 30.38 -14.64 8.11
N THR A 212 30.00 -13.94 7.04
CA THR A 212 29.28 -14.54 5.92
C THR A 212 29.48 -13.77 4.61
N SER A 213 29.54 -14.50 3.50
CA SER A 213 29.47 -13.95 2.15
C SER A 213 28.01 -13.67 1.81
N TRP A 214 27.57 -12.43 2.01
CA TRP A 214 26.17 -12.06 1.80
C TRP A 214 25.77 -12.11 0.32
N VAL A 215 26.53 -11.45 -0.56
CA VAL A 215 26.28 -11.41 -2.01
C VAL A 215 27.54 -11.84 -2.76
N GLY A 216 27.38 -12.69 -3.77
CA GLY A 216 28.44 -13.02 -4.73
C GLY A 216 28.00 -12.73 -6.15
N GLY A 217 28.83 -12.01 -6.91
CA GLY A 217 28.63 -11.76 -8.34
C GLY A 217 29.61 -10.73 -8.92
N ALA A 218 29.63 -10.62 -10.25
CA ALA A 218 30.64 -9.85 -10.99
C ALA A 218 30.42 -8.33 -10.99
N GLN A 219 29.20 -7.85 -10.73
CA GLN A 219 28.91 -6.41 -10.67
C GLN A 219 29.08 -5.86 -9.25
N MET A 220 28.66 -6.65 -8.24
CA MET A 220 28.86 -6.36 -6.82
C MET A 220 28.96 -7.67 -6.03
N SER A 221 29.91 -7.74 -5.09
CA SER A 221 29.94 -8.77 -4.05
C SER A 221 29.99 -8.11 -2.67
N SER A 222 29.43 -8.77 -1.66
CA SER A 222 29.26 -8.21 -0.33
C SER A 222 29.46 -9.25 0.77
N TRP A 223 30.10 -8.82 1.83
CA TRP A 223 30.49 -9.65 2.96
C TRP A 223 30.18 -8.95 4.28
N ILE A 224 29.82 -9.74 5.29
CA ILE A 224 29.64 -9.28 6.66
C ILE A 224 30.90 -9.62 7.45
N PHE A 225 31.54 -8.61 8.01
CA PHE A 225 32.68 -8.76 8.92
C PHE A 225 32.26 -8.41 10.35
N ARG A 226 32.93 -9.02 11.33
CA ARG A 226 32.73 -8.74 12.76
C ARG A 226 34.04 -8.87 13.52
N LYS A 227 34.26 -8.06 14.55
CA LYS A 227 35.39 -8.17 15.48
C LYS A 227 34.96 -7.67 16.88
N PRO A 228 35.31 -8.36 17.98
CA PRO A 228 35.11 -7.83 19.33
C PRO A 228 35.83 -6.50 19.52
N VAL A 229 35.27 -5.59 20.33
CA VAL A 229 35.88 -4.30 20.62
C VAL A 229 36.70 -4.42 21.92
N GLY A 230 38.02 -4.37 21.77
CA GLY A 230 38.95 -4.55 22.89
C GLY A 230 38.75 -5.89 23.61
N THR A 231 38.51 -5.83 24.92
CA THR A 231 38.30 -7.00 25.80
C THR A 231 36.88 -7.09 26.36
N ASP A 232 35.94 -6.27 25.88
CA ASP A 232 34.58 -6.29 26.40
C ASP A 232 33.81 -7.56 25.96
N PRO A 233 33.13 -8.28 26.87
CA PRO A 233 32.50 -9.56 26.55
C PRO A 233 31.22 -9.44 25.70
N HIS A 234 30.66 -8.23 25.52
CA HIS A 234 29.41 -8.02 24.77
C HIS A 234 29.57 -7.10 23.54
N LEU A 235 30.61 -6.26 23.48
CA LEU A 235 30.73 -5.22 22.47
C LEU A 235 31.39 -5.74 21.18
N VAL A 236 30.65 -5.69 20.07
CA VAL A 236 31.10 -6.17 18.76
C VAL A 236 30.94 -5.09 17.70
N ALA A 237 32.02 -4.82 16.96
CA ALA A 237 31.99 -4.02 15.75
C ALA A 237 31.65 -4.91 14.55
N TRP A 238 30.75 -4.44 13.69
CA TRP A 238 30.25 -5.14 12.51
C TRP A 238 30.29 -4.23 11.28
N LEU A 239 30.55 -4.81 10.10
CA LEU A 239 30.58 -4.12 8.82
C LEU A 239 29.82 -4.94 7.75
N GLU A 240 28.85 -4.36 7.05
CA GLU A 240 28.44 -4.85 5.72
C GLU A 240 29.30 -4.10 4.69
N VAL A 241 30.25 -4.80 4.08
CA VAL A 241 31.15 -4.26 3.04
C VAL A 241 30.63 -4.71 1.67
N ARG A 242 30.56 -3.80 0.71
CA ARG A 242 30.15 -4.04 -0.68
C ARG A 242 31.24 -3.56 -1.61
N LEU A 243 31.80 -4.46 -2.39
CA LEU A 243 32.75 -4.18 -3.47
C LEU A 243 31.99 -4.19 -4.80
N TYR A 244 32.06 -3.09 -5.54
CA TYR A 244 31.53 -2.98 -6.89
C TYR A 244 32.65 -3.16 -7.93
N ALA A 245 32.31 -3.65 -9.13
CA ALA A 245 33.26 -3.72 -10.24
C ALA A 245 33.88 -2.34 -10.53
N GLY A 246 35.17 -2.31 -10.86
CA GLY A 246 35.95 -1.06 -10.94
C GLY A 246 36.49 -0.56 -9.59
N GLY A 247 36.23 -1.27 -8.47
CA GLY A 247 36.93 -1.05 -7.20
C GLY A 247 36.29 -0.04 -6.25
N ALA A 248 35.09 0.48 -6.55
CA ALA A 248 34.35 1.29 -5.60
C ALA A 248 33.88 0.43 -4.42
N VAL A 249 34.05 0.92 -3.19
CA VAL A 249 33.69 0.22 -1.95
C VAL A 249 32.73 1.06 -1.11
N GLU A 250 31.64 0.43 -0.71
CA GLU A 250 30.63 0.95 0.22
C GLU A 250 30.66 0.12 1.51
N VAL A 251 30.54 0.78 2.67
CA VAL A 251 30.56 0.16 4.00
C VAL A 251 29.40 0.71 4.85
N LEU A 252 28.62 -0.19 5.44
CA LEU A 252 27.70 0.12 6.54
C LEU A 252 28.31 -0.40 7.86
N PRO A 253 28.86 0.48 8.72
CA PRO A 253 29.35 0.10 10.04
C PRO A 253 28.23 0.11 11.09
N TRP A 254 28.20 -0.88 11.97
CA TRP A 254 27.42 -0.81 13.21
C TRP A 254 28.17 -1.39 14.40
N VAL A 255 27.75 -1.00 15.59
CA VAL A 255 28.19 -1.56 16.86
C VAL A 255 27.00 -2.20 17.57
N GLU A 256 27.24 -3.34 18.21
CA GLU A 256 26.24 -4.17 18.87
C GLU A 256 26.72 -4.54 20.27
N ASN A 257 25.84 -4.49 21.27
CA ASN A 257 26.18 -4.70 22.68
C ASN A 257 25.26 -5.74 23.30
N GLY A 258 25.49 -7.03 23.04
CA GLY A 258 24.61 -8.06 23.57
C GLY A 258 24.90 -9.47 23.08
N TYR A 259 24.63 -10.43 23.96
CA TYR A 259 24.65 -11.86 23.69
C TYR A 259 23.67 -12.57 24.62
N LEU A 260 23.01 -13.61 24.12
CA LEU A 260 21.89 -14.28 24.78
C LEU A 260 22.19 -14.73 26.22
N MET A 261 23.31 -15.43 26.43
CA MET A 261 23.64 -16.06 27.72
C MET A 261 24.97 -15.60 28.35
N VAL A 262 25.66 -14.61 27.76
CA VAL A 262 26.90 -14.06 28.34
C VAL A 262 26.59 -13.21 29.57
N ALA A 263 27.35 -13.41 30.65
CA ALA A 263 27.08 -12.82 31.95
C ALA A 263 27.46 -11.33 32.05
N ALA A 264 26.76 -10.61 32.94
CA ALA A 264 26.89 -9.17 33.20
C ALA A 264 26.61 -8.24 31.99
N PRO A 265 25.49 -8.40 31.25
CA PRO A 265 25.07 -7.43 30.23
C PRO A 265 24.85 -6.05 30.83
N LYS A 266 25.42 -5.03 30.19
CA LYS A 266 25.43 -3.65 30.72
C LYS A 266 25.47 -2.62 29.57
N SER A 267 24.92 -1.43 29.78
CA SER A 267 25.09 -0.33 28.82
C SER A 267 26.56 0.12 28.69
N LYS A 268 26.93 0.64 27.53
CA LYS A 268 28.30 1.06 27.18
C LYS A 268 28.29 2.55 26.81
N ALA A 269 28.66 3.40 27.76
CA ALA A 269 28.81 4.84 27.55
C ALA A 269 30.24 5.18 27.12
N ALA A 270 30.42 5.63 25.87
CA ALA A 270 31.70 6.05 25.32
C ALA A 270 31.54 7.05 24.17
N VAL A 271 32.64 7.68 23.76
CA VAL A 271 32.73 8.26 22.41
C VAL A 271 32.99 7.11 21.45
N PHE A 272 32.02 6.83 20.60
CA PHE A 272 32.17 5.87 19.51
C PHE A 272 32.61 6.60 18.24
N THR A 273 33.56 6.01 17.51
CA THR A 273 34.08 6.54 16.25
C THR A 273 34.02 5.49 15.15
N PHE A 274 33.94 5.95 13.91
CA PHE A 274 34.22 5.10 12.75
C PHE A 274 35.15 5.83 11.77
N ALA A 275 36.22 5.16 11.35
CA ALA A 275 37.13 5.61 10.32
C ALA A 275 37.17 4.62 9.14
N LEU A 276 37.33 5.17 7.93
CA LEU A 276 37.32 4.43 6.67
C LEU A 276 38.38 5.02 5.73
N GLY A 277 39.35 4.21 5.31
CA GLY A 277 40.52 4.68 4.56
C GLY A 277 41.36 5.69 5.36
N GLY A 278 41.52 5.46 6.67
CA GLY A 278 42.17 6.40 7.61
C GLY A 278 41.39 7.70 7.91
N SER A 279 40.30 7.99 7.19
CA SER A 279 39.48 9.18 7.42
C SER A 279 38.35 8.90 8.41
N GLN A 280 38.30 9.62 9.54
CA GLN A 280 37.17 9.54 10.47
C GLN A 280 35.88 10.03 9.79
N ARG A 281 34.89 9.14 9.63
CA ARG A 281 33.59 9.43 9.01
C ARG A 281 32.48 9.69 10.05
N PHE A 282 32.67 9.20 11.27
CA PHE A 282 31.73 9.34 12.38
C PHE A 282 32.47 9.53 13.72
N SER A 283 31.91 10.37 14.60
CA SER A 283 32.24 10.43 16.01
C SER A 283 31.04 10.97 16.80
N ALA A 284 30.64 10.30 17.88
CA ALA A 284 29.65 10.82 18.83
C ALA A 284 29.75 10.12 20.21
N SER A 285 29.36 10.81 21.27
CA SER A 285 29.05 10.18 22.55
C SER A 285 27.76 9.36 22.43
N ILE A 286 27.83 8.06 22.74
CA ILE A 286 26.67 7.15 22.79
C ILE A 286 26.73 6.41 24.12
N ASP A 287 25.61 6.35 24.84
CA ASP A 287 25.36 5.30 25.82
C ASP A 287 24.51 4.24 25.16
N LEU A 288 25.14 3.12 24.81
CA LEU A 288 24.53 2.02 24.08
C LEU A 288 23.95 1.00 25.07
N PRO A 289 22.62 0.87 25.22
CA PRO A 289 22.02 -0.08 26.14
C PRO A 289 22.39 -1.53 25.81
N HIS A 290 22.17 -2.43 26.75
CA HIS A 290 22.31 -3.87 26.49
C HIS A 290 21.26 -4.35 25.46
N HIS A 291 21.63 -5.31 24.63
CA HIS A 291 20.81 -5.85 23.53
C HIS A 291 20.29 -4.79 22.54
N CYS A 292 20.89 -3.60 22.54
CA CYS A 292 20.77 -2.61 21.48
C CYS A 292 21.95 -2.71 20.50
N ARG A 293 21.74 -2.14 19.31
CA ARG A 293 22.79 -1.93 18.32
C ARG A 293 22.54 -0.66 17.57
N THR A 294 23.58 -0.05 17.00
CA THR A 294 23.42 1.16 16.19
C THR A 294 24.45 1.22 15.08
N PRO A 295 24.02 1.52 13.84
CA PRO A 295 24.91 2.06 12.83
C PRO A 295 25.69 3.25 13.38
N LEU A 296 26.99 3.30 13.07
CA LEU A 296 27.88 4.41 13.42
C LEU A 296 27.81 5.47 12.32
N ILE A 297 26.61 6.01 12.14
CA ILE A 297 26.21 6.93 11.07
C ILE A 297 25.41 8.08 11.69
N SER A 298 25.56 9.29 11.16
CA SER A 298 24.77 10.46 11.57
C SER A 298 24.49 11.41 10.41
N GLY A 299 23.56 12.35 10.62
CA GLY A 299 23.17 13.33 9.62
C GLY A 299 22.37 12.70 8.48
N THR A 300 22.69 13.07 7.24
CA THR A 300 22.00 12.60 6.03
C THR A 300 22.48 11.25 5.52
N ALA A 301 23.66 10.78 5.95
CA ALA A 301 24.30 9.57 5.42
C ALA A 301 23.47 8.29 5.65
N LEU A 302 23.59 7.33 4.74
CA LEU A 302 22.93 6.01 4.77
C LEU A 302 23.93 4.83 4.72
N SER A 303 25.17 5.11 4.34
CA SER A 303 26.36 4.26 4.37
C SER A 303 27.58 5.20 4.22
N TYR A 304 28.80 4.66 4.17
CA TYR A 304 30.00 5.41 3.80
C TYR A 304 30.72 4.76 2.64
N TRP A 305 31.34 5.55 1.77
CA TRP A 305 32.19 5.06 0.69
C TRP A 305 33.66 5.29 1.00
N LEU A 306 34.51 4.37 0.54
CA LEU A 306 35.97 4.47 0.69
C LEU A 306 36.49 5.69 -0.09
N GLY A 307 36.05 5.82 -1.34
CA GLY A 307 36.23 7.01 -2.18
C GLY A 307 35.04 7.99 -2.07
N THR A 308 34.72 8.62 -3.20
CA THR A 308 33.55 9.52 -3.35
C THR A 308 32.25 8.72 -3.39
N ASP A 309 31.23 9.16 -2.65
CA ASP A 309 29.86 8.63 -2.75
C ASP A 309 29.27 8.95 -4.13
N PRO A 310 28.67 8.00 -4.87
CA PRO A 310 27.97 8.28 -6.13
C PRO A 310 26.55 8.88 -5.92
N ASP A 311 26.06 8.98 -4.68
CA ASP A 311 24.75 9.54 -4.29
C ASP A 311 23.54 8.91 -5.03
N VAL A 312 23.64 7.64 -5.44
CA VAL A 312 22.57 6.97 -6.21
C VAL A 312 21.43 6.53 -5.29
N THR A 313 20.27 7.14 -5.47
CA THR A 313 19.02 6.76 -4.81
C THR A 313 18.14 5.93 -5.75
N PRO A 314 17.80 4.66 -5.40
CA PRO A 314 16.81 3.89 -6.12
C PRO A 314 15.37 4.26 -5.72
N LYS A 315 14.47 4.24 -6.69
CA LYS A 315 13.02 4.40 -6.54
C LYS A 315 12.31 3.25 -7.26
N HIS A 316 11.52 2.48 -6.52
CA HIS A 316 10.69 1.43 -7.09
C HIS A 316 9.50 2.02 -7.86
N ASP A 317 8.97 1.30 -8.85
CA ASP A 317 7.57 1.49 -9.22
C ASP A 317 6.68 1.01 -8.06
N LEU A 318 6.00 1.96 -7.43
CA LEU A 318 5.20 1.78 -6.23
C LEU A 318 3.93 0.97 -6.50
N ALA A 319 3.34 1.11 -7.70
CA ALA A 319 2.22 0.28 -8.11
C ALA A 319 2.65 -1.17 -8.35
N TYR A 320 3.81 -1.39 -8.98
CA TYR A 320 4.36 -2.73 -9.16
C TYR A 320 4.69 -3.38 -7.81
N LEU A 321 5.42 -2.67 -6.94
CA LEU A 321 5.80 -3.15 -5.61
C LEU A 321 4.58 -3.58 -4.78
N GLN A 322 3.50 -2.80 -4.80
CA GLN A 322 2.22 -3.18 -4.15
C GLN A 322 1.55 -4.38 -4.85
N SER A 323 1.61 -4.46 -6.18
CA SER A 323 1.10 -5.62 -6.93
C SER A 323 1.86 -6.92 -6.71
N THR A 324 3.06 -6.89 -6.11
CA THR A 324 3.80 -8.10 -5.69
C THR A 324 3.18 -8.78 -4.47
N GLU A 325 2.31 -8.08 -3.74
CA GLU A 325 1.74 -8.52 -2.46
C GLU A 325 2.76 -8.81 -1.34
N GLN A 326 4.04 -8.45 -1.55
CA GLN A 326 5.07 -8.42 -0.50
C GLN A 326 4.91 -7.25 0.47
N VAL A 327 4.13 -6.25 0.08
CA VAL A 327 3.58 -5.16 0.91
C VAL A 327 2.06 -5.07 0.66
N PRO A 328 1.27 -4.48 1.58
CA PRO A 328 -0.15 -4.25 1.33
C PRO A 328 -0.37 -3.24 0.20
N THR A 329 -1.48 -3.36 -0.52
CA THR A 329 -1.92 -2.34 -1.49
C THR A 329 -2.66 -1.22 -0.76
N TYR A 330 -2.15 0.00 -0.86
CA TYR A 330 -2.72 1.19 -0.25
C TYR A 330 -3.45 2.05 -1.29
N SER A 331 -4.66 2.49 -0.95
CA SER A 331 -5.48 3.38 -1.78
C SER A 331 -5.04 4.84 -1.69
N ALA A 332 -4.42 5.26 -0.58
CA ALA A 332 -3.95 6.63 -0.40
C ALA A 332 -2.89 7.03 -1.45
N ARG A 333 -2.97 8.27 -1.90
CA ARG A 333 -1.92 8.97 -2.66
C ARG A 333 -1.60 10.26 -1.91
N VAL A 334 -0.43 10.34 -1.31
CA VAL A 334 -0.04 11.46 -0.43
C VAL A 334 0.81 12.42 -1.22
N ALA A 335 0.38 13.68 -1.32
CA ALA A 335 1.16 14.71 -2.02
C ALA A 335 2.53 14.90 -1.35
N PRO A 336 3.64 15.03 -2.10
CA PRO A 336 4.97 15.34 -1.55
C PRO A 336 5.01 16.61 -0.68
N THR A 337 4.08 17.54 -0.88
CA THR A 337 3.91 18.77 -0.09
C THR A 337 3.09 18.59 1.19
N ALA A 338 2.49 17.41 1.43
CA ALA A 338 1.67 17.17 2.61
C ALA A 338 2.51 17.19 3.91
N PRO A 339 1.98 17.73 5.03
CA PRO A 339 2.75 17.85 6.28
C PRO A 339 3.35 16.52 6.77
N VAL A 340 2.62 15.42 6.61
CA VAL A 340 3.09 14.08 7.02
C VAL A 340 4.27 13.57 6.17
N ALA A 341 4.34 13.95 4.90
CA ALA A 341 5.47 13.64 4.01
C ALA A 341 6.68 14.57 4.25
N GLN A 342 6.43 15.83 4.62
CA GLN A 342 7.47 16.80 5.00
C GLN A 342 8.07 16.52 6.39
N ALA A 343 7.35 15.81 7.26
CA ALA A 343 7.83 15.38 8.58
C ALA A 343 8.74 14.12 8.55
N LEU A 344 8.99 13.54 7.37
CA LEU A 344 9.87 12.37 7.22
C LEU A 344 11.33 12.71 7.59
N ALA A 345 12.00 11.78 8.29
CA ALA A 345 13.34 11.99 8.83
C ALA A 345 14.40 12.20 7.72
N SER A 346 14.75 13.47 7.48
CA SER A 346 15.81 13.88 6.54
C SER A 346 17.22 13.63 7.09
N THR A 347 17.36 13.58 8.42
CA THR A 347 18.59 13.22 9.15
C THR A 347 18.31 12.20 10.25
N TRP A 348 19.36 11.59 10.79
CA TRP A 348 19.29 10.66 11.92
C TRP A 348 20.53 10.76 12.82
N THR A 349 20.40 10.27 14.05
CA THR A 349 21.49 10.08 15.02
C THR A 349 21.34 8.71 15.70
N PRO A 350 22.45 8.06 16.11
CA PRO A 350 22.43 6.77 16.78
C PRO A 350 21.41 6.66 17.92
N LEU A 351 20.67 5.53 17.93
CA LEU A 351 19.57 5.24 18.87
C LEU A 351 18.37 6.23 18.83
N GLY A 352 18.43 7.26 17.97
CA GLY A 352 17.36 8.23 17.75
C GLY A 352 16.16 7.60 17.06
N LYS A 353 14.95 8.02 17.45
CA LYS A 353 13.70 7.36 17.04
C LYS A 353 13.25 7.57 15.59
N ALA A 354 13.87 8.48 14.84
CA ALA A 354 13.41 8.89 13.51
C ALA A 354 11.90 9.22 13.50
N ASN A 355 11.09 8.51 12.72
CA ASN A 355 9.63 8.61 12.66
C ASN A 355 8.90 7.52 13.45
N LEU A 356 9.59 6.69 14.25
CA LEU A 356 8.97 5.78 15.23
C LEU A 356 8.49 6.59 16.44
N VAL A 357 7.47 7.40 16.23
CA VAL A 357 6.88 8.29 17.23
C VAL A 357 5.77 7.55 17.98
N TYR A 358 5.81 7.70 19.30
CA TYR A 358 4.79 7.31 20.26
C TYR A 358 4.61 8.44 21.27
N ASP A 359 3.39 8.59 21.82
CA ASP A 359 3.14 9.53 22.92
C ASP A 359 4.07 9.26 24.12
N SER A 360 4.69 10.32 24.61
CA SER A 360 5.74 10.30 25.65
C SER A 360 6.91 9.32 25.37
N ASP A 361 7.14 8.96 24.11
CA ASP A 361 8.14 7.97 23.66
C ASP A 361 7.95 6.56 24.27
N SER A 362 6.73 6.26 24.72
CA SER A 362 6.33 5.00 25.34
C SER A 362 5.59 4.12 24.33
N MET A 363 6.15 2.95 23.96
CA MET A 363 5.54 2.08 22.94
C MET A 363 4.12 1.62 23.35
N ARG A 364 3.90 1.37 24.64
CA ARG A 364 2.61 0.97 25.24
C ARG A 364 1.55 2.09 25.33
N SER A 365 1.84 3.29 24.81
CA SER A 365 0.93 4.44 24.95
C SER A 365 -0.39 4.22 24.18
N PRO A 366 -1.55 4.50 24.81
CA PRO A 366 -2.87 4.18 24.25
C PRO A 366 -3.23 5.05 23.04
N GLY A 367 -4.32 4.67 22.35
CA GLY A 367 -4.85 5.41 21.19
C GLY A 367 -4.12 5.11 19.88
N TYR A 368 -4.34 5.97 18.88
CA TYR A 368 -3.64 5.88 17.59
C TYR A 368 -2.20 6.33 17.74
N GLN A 369 -1.26 5.47 17.35
CA GLN A 369 0.16 5.77 17.23
C GLN A 369 0.58 5.41 15.80
N SER A 370 1.16 6.32 15.02
CA SER A 370 1.36 6.10 13.57
C SER A 370 2.47 5.08 13.22
N SER A 371 3.18 4.60 14.24
CA SER A 371 4.09 3.45 14.17
C SER A 371 3.34 2.10 14.08
N ILE A 372 2.04 2.04 14.40
CA ILE A 372 1.25 0.79 14.50
C ILE A 372 0.44 0.55 13.22
N GLY A 373 0.67 -0.61 12.59
CA GLY A 373 -0.09 -1.08 11.43
C GLY A 373 0.47 -2.38 10.85
N LEU A 374 0.04 -2.74 9.64
CA LEU A 374 0.73 -3.77 8.86
C LEU A 374 2.13 -3.28 8.42
N LEU A 375 2.27 -1.98 8.18
CA LEU A 375 3.52 -1.23 8.05
C LEU A 375 3.37 0.11 8.81
N PRO A 376 4.45 0.70 9.36
CA PRO A 376 4.43 2.02 9.99
C PRO A 376 4.28 3.16 8.96
N GLU A 377 3.85 4.35 9.40
CA GLU A 377 3.53 5.49 8.53
C GLU A 377 4.64 5.90 7.55
N HIS A 378 5.91 5.84 7.93
CA HIS A 378 7.04 6.15 7.03
C HIS A 378 7.21 5.12 5.90
N ASP A 379 6.92 3.85 6.16
CA ASP A 379 6.95 2.78 5.15
C ASP A 379 5.74 2.91 4.21
N VAL A 380 4.56 3.22 4.75
CA VAL A 380 3.37 3.49 3.93
C VAL A 380 3.55 4.74 3.07
N LEU A 381 4.24 5.78 3.57
CA LEU A 381 4.59 6.96 2.78
C LEU A 381 5.55 6.66 1.64
N TYR A 382 6.43 5.66 1.74
CA TYR A 382 7.22 5.20 0.58
C TYR A 382 6.33 4.62 -0.53
N LEU A 383 5.23 3.94 -0.17
CA LEU A 383 4.29 3.30 -1.11
C LEU A 383 3.21 4.25 -1.65
N THR A 384 2.97 5.38 -0.98
CA THR A 384 1.87 6.30 -1.29
C THR A 384 2.33 7.71 -1.71
N CYS A 385 3.61 8.05 -1.55
CA CYS A 385 4.15 9.40 -1.84
C CYS A 385 5.39 9.34 -2.74
N GLU A 386 5.39 10.11 -3.83
CA GLU A 386 6.53 10.21 -4.76
C GLU A 386 7.65 11.14 -4.25
N SER A 387 7.59 11.62 -3.00
CA SER A 387 8.62 12.51 -2.44
C SER A 387 10.03 11.87 -2.52
N PRO A 388 11.09 12.62 -2.89
CA PRO A 388 12.45 12.08 -2.91
C PRO A 388 12.87 11.57 -1.52
N ALA A 389 12.44 12.23 -0.44
CA ALA A 389 12.83 11.93 0.94
C ALA A 389 12.45 10.52 1.44
N THR A 390 11.44 9.87 0.86
CA THR A 390 10.88 8.61 1.39
C THR A 390 11.91 7.49 1.54
N TYR A 391 12.82 7.32 0.59
CA TYR A 391 13.82 6.24 0.63
C TYR A 391 14.78 6.39 1.83
N GLY A 392 15.34 7.59 2.02
CA GLY A 392 16.21 7.86 3.16
C GLY A 392 15.49 7.75 4.51
N ALA A 393 14.20 8.12 4.56
CA ALA A 393 13.40 7.97 5.76
C ALA A 393 13.17 6.49 6.13
N VAL A 394 12.82 5.61 5.18
CA VAL A 394 12.69 4.16 5.41
C VAL A 394 13.99 3.56 5.97
N VAL A 395 15.14 3.89 5.34
CA VAL A 395 16.46 3.40 5.79
C VAL A 395 16.79 3.89 7.22
N ARG A 396 16.57 5.17 7.53
CA ARG A 396 16.83 5.75 8.86
C ARG A 396 15.88 5.22 9.94
N ASN A 397 14.63 4.92 9.62
CA ASN A 397 13.71 4.25 10.56
C ASN A 397 14.09 2.79 10.79
N GLY A 398 14.61 2.09 9.77
CA GLY A 398 15.25 0.79 9.93
C GLY A 398 16.46 0.84 10.88
N PHE A 399 17.25 1.93 10.86
CA PHE A 399 18.32 2.15 11.85
C PHE A 399 17.79 2.48 13.25
N ALA A 400 16.71 3.26 13.35
CA ALA A 400 16.07 3.63 14.61
C ALA A 400 15.57 2.43 15.43
N ALA A 401 15.24 1.31 14.78
CA ALA A 401 14.90 0.04 15.44
C ALA A 401 16.03 -0.47 16.37
N GLY A 402 17.28 -0.07 16.12
CA GLY A 402 18.44 -0.37 16.96
C GLY A 402 18.34 0.11 18.42
N ARG A 403 17.44 1.07 18.70
CA ARG A 403 17.18 1.64 20.04
C ARG A 403 16.47 0.68 21.01
N TYR A 404 15.86 -0.38 20.50
CA TYR A 404 15.15 -1.38 21.28
C TYR A 404 16.09 -2.53 21.65
N GLY A 405 15.93 -3.06 22.86
CA GLY A 405 16.76 -4.12 23.44
C GLY A 405 16.56 -5.50 22.81
N MET A 406 16.19 -5.59 21.53
CA MET A 406 15.74 -6.82 20.88
C MET A 406 16.84 -7.74 20.35
N HIS A 407 18.11 -7.31 20.40
CA HIS A 407 19.23 -7.93 19.68
C HIS A 407 19.92 -9.01 20.52
N TYR A 408 19.14 -10.00 20.97
CA TYR A 408 19.63 -11.18 21.71
C TYR A 408 20.29 -12.18 20.74
N ARG A 409 21.54 -11.91 20.34
CA ARG A 409 22.34 -12.81 19.49
C ARG A 409 22.82 -14.02 20.29
N ASP A 410 22.62 -15.22 19.74
CA ASP A 410 23.21 -16.45 20.28
C ASP A 410 24.74 -16.40 20.12
N GLU A 411 25.48 -16.48 21.23
CA GLU A 411 26.95 -16.34 21.22
C GLU A 411 27.69 -17.50 20.53
N LYS A 412 27.06 -18.67 20.40
CA LYS A 412 27.64 -19.91 19.86
C LYS A 412 27.54 -19.99 18.34
N THR A 413 26.44 -19.50 17.80
CA THR A 413 26.12 -19.47 16.35
C THR A 413 26.38 -18.11 15.72
N GLN A 414 26.43 -17.05 16.53
CA GLN A 414 26.51 -15.64 16.12
C GLN A 414 25.30 -15.16 15.30
N ARG A 415 24.10 -15.70 15.55
CA ARG A 415 22.85 -15.41 14.82
C ARG A 415 21.70 -15.01 15.77
N PRO A 416 20.55 -14.52 15.27
CA PRO A 416 19.29 -14.58 16.02
C PRO A 416 18.98 -16.02 16.48
N ILE A 417 18.32 -16.18 17.62
CA ILE A 417 18.12 -17.50 18.23
C ILE A 417 17.20 -18.43 17.42
N ARG A 418 17.36 -19.73 17.64
CA ARG A 418 16.37 -20.77 17.27
C ARG A 418 15.51 -21.14 18.47
N PHE A 419 14.19 -21.25 18.27
CA PHE A 419 13.23 -21.57 19.32
C PHE A 419 13.45 -23.00 19.87
N SER A 420 13.74 -23.93 18.97
CA SER A 420 14.12 -25.32 19.20
C SER A 420 15.32 -25.51 20.15
N GLN A 421 16.28 -24.58 20.13
CA GLN A 421 17.45 -24.61 21.02
C GLN A 421 17.17 -24.00 22.40
N TYR A 422 16.15 -23.15 22.51
CA TYR A 422 15.81 -22.40 23.73
C TYR A 422 14.32 -22.54 24.08
N PRO A 423 13.80 -23.79 24.25
CA PRO A 423 12.38 -24.03 24.44
C PRO A 423 11.84 -23.36 25.71
N ASN A 424 12.59 -23.36 26.80
CA ASN A 424 12.14 -22.84 28.10
C ASN A 424 12.78 -21.50 28.50
N LEU A 425 13.62 -20.90 27.67
CA LEU A 425 14.28 -19.63 27.98
C LEU A 425 13.31 -18.45 27.86
N ALA A 426 13.19 -17.66 28.93
CA ALA A 426 12.52 -16.36 28.91
C ALA A 426 13.52 -15.23 29.17
N LEU A 427 13.12 -13.99 28.95
CA LEU A 427 13.93 -12.81 29.31
C LEU A 427 14.10 -12.67 30.83
N ALA A 428 15.16 -11.98 31.25
CA ALA A 428 15.35 -11.58 32.65
C ALA A 428 14.15 -10.75 33.15
N GLN A 429 13.63 -11.03 34.35
CA GLN A 429 12.41 -10.37 34.89
C GLN A 429 12.58 -8.88 35.25
N SER A 430 13.77 -8.31 35.03
CA SER A 430 14.05 -6.89 35.20
C SER A 430 15.06 -6.41 34.16
N PHE A 431 15.00 -5.12 33.79
CA PHE A 431 15.85 -4.44 32.81
C PHE A 431 15.80 -4.93 31.36
N SER A 432 15.19 -6.08 31.03
CA SER A 432 15.14 -6.70 29.68
C SER A 432 14.79 -5.78 28.51
N GLY A 433 14.00 -4.73 28.73
CA GLY A 433 13.44 -3.87 27.69
C GLY A 433 12.11 -4.34 27.12
N PHE A 434 11.52 -5.42 27.64
CA PHE A 434 10.26 -5.97 27.16
C PHE A 434 9.10 -5.64 28.12
N TYR A 435 7.93 -5.29 27.58
CA TYR A 435 6.70 -4.99 28.33
C TYR A 435 5.73 -6.20 28.33
N ASP A 436 4.93 -6.36 29.39
CA ASP A 436 4.06 -7.53 29.64
C ASP A 436 4.80 -8.88 29.44
N GLN A 437 5.96 -9.00 30.09
CA GLN A 437 6.88 -10.13 29.95
C GLN A 437 6.41 -11.39 30.68
N GLY A 438 6.54 -12.56 30.03
CA GLY A 438 6.24 -13.86 30.61
C GLY A 438 7.36 -14.53 31.42
N GLY A 439 7.01 -15.62 32.11
CA GLY A 439 7.93 -16.45 32.89
C GLY A 439 8.42 -17.72 32.17
N SER A 440 9.30 -18.46 32.85
CA SER A 440 9.81 -19.77 32.42
C SER A 440 9.34 -20.91 33.34
N THR A 441 8.70 -21.94 32.77
CA THR A 441 8.29 -23.17 33.48
C THR A 441 9.47 -23.98 34.04
N ARG A 442 10.70 -23.67 33.64
CA ARG A 442 11.93 -24.30 34.14
C ARG A 442 12.90 -23.33 34.82
N GLY A 443 12.46 -22.10 35.12
CA GLY A 443 13.30 -21.07 35.73
C GLY A 443 14.50 -20.63 34.87
N GLN A 444 14.46 -20.87 33.55
CA GLN A 444 15.52 -20.51 32.63
C GLN A 444 15.31 -19.08 32.13
N TYR A 445 16.23 -18.19 32.50
CA TYR A 445 16.18 -16.77 32.17
C TYR A 445 17.50 -16.30 31.54
N THR A 446 17.44 -15.33 30.63
CA THR A 446 18.65 -14.60 30.19
C THR A 446 19.30 -13.90 31.39
N PRO A 447 20.61 -13.61 31.37
CA PRO A 447 21.28 -12.87 32.44
C PRO A 447 20.64 -11.50 32.69
N THR A 448 20.44 -11.14 33.97
CA THR A 448 19.92 -9.82 34.37
C THR A 448 20.91 -8.71 33.99
N ALA A 449 20.40 -7.65 33.37
CA ALA A 449 21.20 -6.55 32.88
C ALA A 449 21.25 -5.34 33.81
N THR A 450 22.21 -4.44 33.58
CA THR A 450 22.46 -3.26 34.42
C THR A 450 22.83 -2.01 33.61
N GLY A 451 22.89 -0.85 34.27
CA GLY A 451 23.15 0.44 33.62
C GLY A 451 21.89 1.01 32.98
N THR A 452 22.04 1.71 31.85
CA THR A 452 20.91 2.31 31.13
C THR A 452 20.07 1.24 30.45
N ALA A 453 18.78 1.19 30.80
CA ALA A 453 17.82 0.30 30.17
C ALA A 453 17.53 0.72 28.72
N PRO A 454 17.33 -0.23 27.79
CA PRO A 454 16.83 0.06 26.45
C PRO A 454 15.39 0.62 26.48
N VAL A 455 14.99 1.26 25.39
CA VAL A 455 13.60 1.74 25.25
C VAL A 455 12.65 0.54 25.23
N SER A 456 11.56 0.65 26.00
CA SER A 456 10.61 -0.45 26.19
C SER A 456 9.90 -0.81 24.88
N TRP A 457 9.99 -2.09 24.52
CA TRP A 457 9.27 -2.74 23.44
C TRP A 457 8.01 -3.39 23.98
N ASP A 458 6.89 -3.16 23.31
CA ASP A 458 5.60 -3.78 23.60
C ASP A 458 5.08 -4.46 22.33
N CYS A 459 4.90 -5.78 22.38
CA CYS A 459 4.39 -6.56 21.26
C CYS A 459 3.00 -6.07 20.80
N ALA A 460 2.14 -5.62 21.73
CA ALA A 460 0.79 -5.13 21.46
C ALA A 460 0.74 -3.82 20.63
N HIS A 461 1.84 -3.09 20.58
CA HIS A 461 2.00 -1.82 19.85
C HIS A 461 3.24 -1.83 18.92
N SER A 462 3.78 -3.01 18.62
CA SER A 462 5.07 -3.16 17.92
C SER A 462 5.03 -2.77 16.43
N PRO A 463 6.00 -1.98 15.93
CA PRO A 463 6.11 -1.63 14.53
C PRO A 463 6.74 -2.77 13.69
N ALA A 464 6.53 -2.74 12.37
CA ALA A 464 7.13 -3.69 11.42
C ALA A 464 8.61 -3.35 11.11
N VAL A 465 9.45 -3.33 12.15
CA VAL A 465 10.85 -2.85 12.08
C VAL A 465 11.68 -3.54 10.99
N GLY A 466 12.38 -2.75 10.18
CA GLY A 466 13.33 -3.23 9.18
C GLY A 466 12.72 -3.87 7.92
N TYR A 467 11.42 -4.17 7.88
CA TYR A 467 10.83 -4.98 6.80
C TYR A 467 10.89 -4.31 5.42
N LEU A 468 10.33 -3.09 5.25
CA LEU A 468 10.45 -2.40 3.96
C LEU A 468 11.90 -1.97 3.69
N ALA A 469 12.65 -1.59 4.71
CA ALA A 469 14.07 -1.24 4.59
C ALA A 469 14.91 -2.41 4.02
N TYR A 470 14.58 -3.65 4.36
CA TYR A 470 15.12 -4.83 3.69
C TYR A 470 14.64 -4.92 2.23
N LEU A 471 13.33 -4.87 1.99
CA LEU A 471 12.78 -5.00 0.63
C LEU A 471 13.34 -3.98 -0.36
N VAL A 472 13.66 -2.75 0.07
CA VAL A 472 14.20 -1.71 -0.84
C VAL A 472 15.73 -1.64 -0.92
N THR A 473 16.49 -2.32 -0.05
CA THR A 473 17.98 -2.24 -0.03
C THR A 473 18.73 -3.58 -0.04
N GLY A 474 18.05 -4.66 0.34
CA GLY A 474 18.61 -6.00 0.53
C GLY A 474 19.71 -6.12 1.60
N ARG A 475 19.94 -5.10 2.43
CA ARG A 475 21.01 -5.12 3.46
C ARG A 475 20.77 -6.23 4.49
N PHE A 476 21.86 -6.89 4.89
CA PHE A 476 21.85 -7.91 5.92
C PHE A 476 21.35 -7.34 7.26
N PHE A 477 21.77 -6.11 7.60
CA PHE A 477 21.36 -5.43 8.83
C PHE A 477 19.83 -5.35 9.01
N PHE A 478 19.07 -5.09 7.93
CA PHE A 478 17.61 -4.99 8.00
C PHE A 478 16.92 -6.35 7.99
N MET A 479 17.43 -7.31 7.21
CA MET A 479 16.97 -8.71 7.22
C MET A 479 17.03 -9.27 8.65
N GLU A 480 18.18 -9.10 9.29
CA GLU A 480 18.43 -9.56 10.65
C GLU A 480 17.64 -8.77 11.70
N ALA A 481 17.30 -7.50 11.46
CA ALA A 481 16.44 -6.71 12.37
C ALA A 481 15.00 -7.26 12.43
N VAL A 482 14.46 -7.74 11.30
CA VAL A 482 13.15 -8.43 11.27
C VAL A 482 13.23 -9.76 12.02
N GLN A 483 14.31 -10.53 11.81
CA GLN A 483 14.55 -11.78 12.55
C GLN A 483 14.66 -11.53 14.06
N PHE A 484 15.41 -10.53 14.49
CA PHE A 484 15.56 -10.18 15.92
C PHE A 484 14.21 -9.83 16.55
N ALA A 485 13.38 -9.01 15.90
CA ALA A 485 12.04 -8.68 16.39
C ALA A 485 11.14 -9.93 16.58
N ALA A 486 11.23 -10.92 15.68
CA ALA A 486 10.52 -12.19 15.84
C ALA A 486 11.07 -13.00 17.04
N THR A 487 12.40 -13.10 17.19
CA THR A 487 13.02 -13.82 18.31
C THR A 487 12.82 -13.15 19.66
N PHE A 488 12.73 -11.82 19.71
CA PHE A 488 12.46 -11.07 20.94
C PHE A 488 11.00 -11.22 21.38
N ASN A 489 10.05 -11.19 20.44
CA ASN A 489 8.65 -11.53 20.73
C ASN A 489 8.48 -12.99 21.19
N TYR A 490 9.33 -13.91 20.76
CA TYR A 490 9.38 -15.28 21.30
C TYR A 490 9.93 -15.30 22.74
N LEU A 491 11.08 -14.69 23.02
CA LEU A 491 11.71 -14.69 24.35
C LEU A 491 10.91 -13.92 25.41
N GLY A 492 10.23 -12.84 25.02
CA GLY A 492 9.40 -12.03 25.91
C GLY A 492 8.07 -12.70 26.30
N LYS A 493 7.60 -13.68 25.51
CA LYS A 493 6.40 -14.45 25.81
C LYS A 493 6.74 -15.70 26.63
N GLY A 494 5.92 -15.99 27.64
CA GLY A 494 6.14 -17.13 28.54
C GLY A 494 6.03 -18.48 27.84
N ASP A 495 6.82 -19.46 28.25
CA ASP A 495 6.97 -20.77 27.61
C ASP A 495 5.83 -21.76 27.89
N ALA A 496 4.93 -21.45 28.83
CA ALA A 496 3.83 -22.32 29.22
C ALA A 496 2.81 -22.60 28.10
N ASP A 497 2.04 -23.67 28.29
CA ASP A 497 1.00 -24.17 27.35
C ASP A 497 -0.04 -23.13 26.87
N PRO A 498 -0.62 -22.25 27.72
CA PRO A 498 -1.55 -21.21 27.27
C PRO A 498 -0.85 -20.00 26.61
N LEU A 499 0.48 -19.99 26.56
CA LEU A 499 1.27 -18.92 25.96
C LEU A 499 1.99 -19.45 24.70
N ARG A 500 3.33 -19.48 24.63
CA ARG A 500 4.03 -19.91 23.40
C ARG A 500 4.28 -21.42 23.28
N LYS A 501 3.97 -22.20 24.33
CA LYS A 501 4.12 -23.66 24.38
C LYS A 501 5.51 -24.15 23.94
N GLY A 502 6.53 -23.78 24.70
CA GLY A 502 7.92 -24.14 24.46
C GLY A 502 8.42 -23.67 23.08
N ALA A 503 9.14 -24.55 22.37
CA ALA A 503 9.70 -24.27 21.06
C ALA A 503 8.68 -24.03 19.93
N LEU A 504 7.37 -24.32 20.14
CA LEU A 504 6.37 -24.11 19.10
C LEU A 504 6.19 -22.63 18.72
N GLY A 505 6.45 -21.71 19.67
CA GLY A 505 6.36 -20.28 19.43
C GLY A 505 4.93 -19.81 19.17
N LEU A 506 3.94 -20.39 19.86
CA LEU A 506 2.52 -20.07 19.63
C LEU A 506 2.21 -18.59 19.93
N VAL A 507 1.58 -17.92 18.97
CA VAL A 507 1.29 -16.47 19.03
C VAL A 507 -0.03 -16.16 19.74
N GLN A 508 -0.82 -17.18 20.09
CA GLN A 508 -2.15 -17.10 20.73
C GLN A 508 -2.29 -16.04 21.85
N SER A 509 -3.47 -15.43 21.92
CA SER A 509 -3.89 -14.59 23.05
C SER A 509 -4.09 -15.44 24.31
N CYS A 510 -3.92 -14.81 25.48
CA CYS A 510 -4.15 -15.43 26.79
C CYS A 510 -4.72 -14.37 27.74
N VAL A 511 -5.84 -14.66 28.39
CA VAL A 511 -6.51 -13.72 29.32
C VAL A 511 -5.57 -13.36 30.48
N GLY A 512 -5.42 -12.06 30.72
CA GLY A 512 -4.56 -11.51 31.77
C GLY A 512 -3.06 -11.57 31.47
N ALA A 513 -2.64 -11.96 30.26
CA ALA A 513 -1.23 -12.20 29.95
C ALA A 513 -0.78 -11.89 28.50
N TRP A 514 -1.65 -12.00 27.49
CA TRP A 514 -1.28 -11.73 26.09
C TRP A 514 -2.48 -11.26 25.26
N GLN A 515 -2.51 -9.97 24.93
CA GLN A 515 -3.65 -9.31 24.27
C GLN A 515 -3.85 -9.80 22.81
N VAL A 516 -5.09 -9.75 22.31
CA VAL A 516 -5.45 -10.17 20.93
C VAL A 516 -4.61 -9.44 19.85
N ARG A 517 -4.35 -8.14 20.03
CA ARG A 517 -3.44 -7.37 19.17
C ARG A 517 -1.96 -7.76 19.28
N ALA A 518 -1.51 -8.23 20.45
CA ALA A 518 -0.16 -8.76 20.59
C ALA A 518 0.00 -10.05 19.78
N ALA A 519 -1.00 -10.92 19.77
CA ALA A 519 -1.05 -12.08 18.88
C ALA A 519 -1.01 -11.69 17.39
N ALA A 520 -1.75 -10.66 16.98
CA ALA A 520 -1.74 -10.15 15.60
C ALA A 520 -0.35 -9.66 15.16
N TRP A 521 0.32 -8.84 15.98
CA TRP A 521 1.63 -8.28 15.63
C TRP A 521 2.78 -9.28 15.82
N GLN A 522 2.68 -10.22 16.77
CA GLN A 522 3.59 -11.36 16.87
C GLN A 522 3.49 -12.24 15.62
N TRP A 523 2.28 -12.55 15.14
CA TRP A 523 2.07 -13.26 13.88
C TRP A 523 2.66 -12.52 12.68
N ARG A 524 2.30 -11.22 12.51
CA ARG A 524 2.83 -10.35 11.44
C ARG A 524 4.36 -10.40 11.40
N THR A 525 5.02 -10.22 12.54
CA THR A 525 6.49 -10.18 12.63
C THR A 525 7.12 -11.57 12.38
N LEU A 526 6.51 -12.68 12.83
CA LEU A 526 6.96 -14.04 12.50
C LEU A 526 6.84 -14.34 11.00
N ALA A 527 5.71 -14.02 10.38
CA ALA A 527 5.48 -14.19 8.95
C ALA A 527 6.47 -13.35 8.12
N MET A 528 6.71 -12.09 8.53
CA MET A 528 7.75 -11.24 7.93
C MET A 528 9.15 -11.85 8.04
N ALA A 529 9.54 -12.38 9.21
CA ALA A 529 10.85 -13.02 9.40
C ALA A 529 11.04 -14.25 8.48
N LEU A 530 10.02 -15.12 8.37
CA LEU A 530 10.02 -16.24 7.44
C LEU A 530 10.09 -15.79 5.96
N ASN A 531 9.46 -14.67 5.62
CA ASN A 531 9.42 -14.15 4.25
C ASN A 531 10.73 -13.45 3.82
N VAL A 532 11.46 -12.78 4.75
CA VAL A 532 12.75 -12.13 4.44
C VAL A 532 13.97 -13.03 4.62
N THR A 533 13.88 -14.08 5.43
CA THR A 533 14.98 -15.05 5.60
C THR A 533 15.25 -15.74 4.26
N PRO A 534 16.48 -15.72 3.70
CA PRO A 534 16.77 -16.31 2.40
C PRO A 534 16.48 -17.81 2.34
N ASP A 535 16.11 -18.32 1.16
CA ASP A 535 15.90 -19.76 0.95
C ASP A 535 17.23 -20.55 1.06
N SER A 536 18.38 -19.88 0.90
CA SER A 536 19.71 -20.42 1.18
C SER A 536 20.05 -20.51 2.68
N ASP A 537 19.19 -20.01 3.57
CA ASP A 537 19.36 -20.00 5.03
C ASP A 537 18.40 -20.98 5.71
N ALA A 538 18.42 -22.24 5.26
CA ALA A 538 17.57 -23.32 5.79
C ALA A 538 17.54 -23.35 7.33
N THR A 539 18.67 -23.10 8.00
CA THR A 539 18.80 -23.14 9.47
C THR A 539 17.84 -22.20 10.22
N LEU A 540 17.61 -20.97 9.73
CA LEU A 540 16.60 -20.06 10.31
C LEU A 540 15.26 -20.11 9.56
N LYS A 541 15.29 -20.43 8.26
CA LYS A 541 14.09 -20.58 7.44
C LYS A 541 13.17 -21.67 8.00
N ASP A 542 13.73 -22.85 8.25
CA ASP A 542 13.01 -24.03 8.74
C ASP A 542 12.48 -23.82 10.16
N GLU A 543 13.21 -23.05 10.98
CA GLU A 543 12.81 -22.71 12.35
C GLU A 543 11.56 -21.81 12.37
N PHE A 544 11.58 -20.70 11.63
CA PHE A 544 10.41 -19.83 11.51
C PHE A 544 9.26 -20.51 10.77
N LEU A 545 9.56 -21.40 9.81
CA LEU A 545 8.57 -22.21 9.09
C LEU A 545 7.89 -23.24 10.00
N ALA A 546 8.64 -23.92 10.87
CA ALA A 546 8.08 -24.86 11.84
C ALA A 546 7.17 -24.15 12.85
N SER A 547 7.59 -22.99 13.36
CA SER A 547 6.74 -22.19 14.25
C SER A 547 5.49 -21.65 13.54
N ALA A 548 5.62 -21.21 12.28
CA ALA A 548 4.46 -20.79 11.48
C ALA A 548 3.45 -21.95 11.26
N GLN A 549 3.94 -23.17 10.96
CA GLN A 549 3.09 -24.36 10.82
C GLN A 549 2.42 -24.74 12.15
N ALA A 550 3.15 -24.74 13.27
CA ALA A 550 2.59 -25.04 14.59
C ALA A 550 1.46 -24.06 14.98
N ASN A 551 1.62 -22.78 14.61
CA ASN A 551 0.58 -21.76 14.78
C ASN A 551 -0.64 -22.00 13.88
N ILE A 552 -0.43 -22.28 12.58
CA ILE A 552 -1.51 -22.63 11.65
C ILE A 552 -2.31 -23.84 12.16
N ASP A 553 -1.63 -24.89 12.61
CA ASP A 553 -2.26 -26.11 13.11
C ASP A 553 -3.02 -25.88 14.42
N HIS A 554 -2.48 -25.06 15.33
CA HIS A 554 -3.17 -24.65 16.55
C HIS A 554 -4.45 -23.84 16.25
N TYR A 555 -4.36 -22.76 15.46
CA TYR A 555 -5.53 -21.94 15.14
C TYR A 555 -6.57 -22.71 14.33
N HIS A 556 -6.16 -23.54 13.37
CA HIS A 556 -7.09 -24.39 12.62
C HIS A 556 -7.76 -25.45 13.52
N SER A 557 -7.02 -26.12 14.41
CA SER A 557 -7.61 -27.12 15.29
C SER A 557 -8.59 -26.52 16.31
N THR A 558 -8.28 -25.38 16.91
CA THR A 558 -9.17 -24.70 17.87
C THR A 558 -10.44 -24.13 17.21
N TYR A 559 -10.34 -23.50 16.04
CA TYR A 559 -11.42 -22.67 15.48
C TYR A 559 -12.12 -23.21 14.23
N VAL A 560 -11.56 -24.25 13.56
CA VAL A 560 -12.07 -24.74 12.25
C VAL A 560 -12.33 -26.25 12.24
N ALA A 561 -11.43 -27.04 12.83
CA ALA A 561 -11.56 -28.51 12.84
C ALA A 561 -12.66 -29.03 13.79
N GLN A 562 -13.21 -28.16 14.63
CA GLN A 562 -14.37 -28.40 15.49
C GLN A 562 -15.35 -27.22 15.33
N PRO A 563 -16.66 -27.40 15.63
CA PRO A 563 -17.59 -26.29 15.72
C PRO A 563 -17.09 -25.24 16.73
N ASN A 564 -17.07 -23.97 16.33
CA ASN A 564 -16.74 -22.83 17.17
C ASN A 564 -17.69 -21.67 16.82
N ASN A 565 -17.49 -20.49 17.41
CA ASN A 565 -18.36 -19.33 17.17
C ASN A 565 -18.52 -19.03 15.66
N PRO A 566 -19.74 -18.69 15.19
CA PRO A 566 -19.99 -18.49 13.76
C PRO A 566 -19.30 -17.23 13.21
N PHE A 567 -18.98 -16.28 14.09
CA PHE A 567 -18.56 -14.91 13.79
C PHE A 567 -17.07 -14.71 13.47
N GLY A 568 -16.24 -15.76 13.56
CA GLY A 568 -14.80 -15.64 13.27
C GLY A 568 -13.99 -14.93 14.37
N TRP A 569 -14.44 -15.02 15.62
CA TRP A 569 -13.86 -14.32 16.77
C TRP A 569 -12.84 -15.22 17.50
N VAL A 570 -11.56 -14.85 17.53
CA VAL A 570 -10.58 -15.60 18.34
C VAL A 570 -10.72 -15.19 19.81
N GLN A 571 -10.38 -16.08 20.74
CA GLN A 571 -10.50 -15.80 22.17
C GLN A 571 -9.69 -14.56 22.57
N GLY A 572 -10.34 -13.63 23.26
CA GLY A 572 -9.75 -12.41 23.80
C GLY A 572 -10.10 -12.22 25.27
N GLU A 573 -10.16 -10.97 25.68
CA GLU A 573 -10.49 -10.57 27.05
C GLU A 573 -11.86 -9.89 27.06
N SER A 574 -12.70 -10.22 28.04
CA SER A 574 -13.98 -9.54 28.16
C SER A 574 -13.81 -8.18 28.82
N TYR A 575 -14.29 -7.14 28.16
CA TYR A 575 -14.41 -5.79 28.71
C TYR A 575 -15.51 -5.69 29.79
N ASN A 576 -16.36 -6.72 29.91
CA ASN A 576 -17.36 -6.85 30.96
C ASN A 576 -16.93 -7.90 31.99
N SER A 577 -17.25 -7.67 33.27
CA SER A 577 -17.06 -8.66 34.35
C SER A 577 -18.28 -9.57 34.56
N THR A 578 -19.47 -9.16 34.10
CA THR A 578 -20.73 -9.92 34.17
C THR A 578 -21.59 -9.67 32.92
N GLY A 579 -22.62 -10.50 32.70
CA GLY A 579 -23.54 -10.36 31.56
C GLY A 579 -22.94 -10.88 30.25
N ALA A 580 -23.16 -10.16 29.15
CA ALA A 580 -22.68 -10.55 27.83
C ALA A 580 -21.18 -10.31 27.66
N TYR A 581 -20.47 -11.20 26.97
CA TYR A 581 -19.08 -10.97 26.57
C TYR A 581 -19.01 -9.85 25.53
N PHE A 582 -18.17 -8.84 25.82
CA PHE A 582 -17.78 -7.77 24.89
C PHE A 582 -16.26 -7.76 24.74
N ASP A 583 -15.75 -7.59 23.53
CA ASP A 583 -14.31 -7.60 23.22
C ASP A 583 -14.01 -6.64 22.06
N ALA A 584 -12.76 -6.26 21.89
CA ALA A 584 -12.30 -5.18 21.02
C ALA A 584 -12.31 -5.59 19.53
N SER A 585 -13.29 -5.07 18.77
CA SER A 585 -13.46 -5.34 17.34
C SER A 585 -12.20 -5.03 16.53
N TRP A 586 -11.55 -3.91 16.84
CA TRP A 586 -10.33 -3.47 16.18
C TRP A 586 -9.13 -4.40 16.41
N MET A 587 -9.04 -5.07 17.57
CA MET A 587 -7.99 -6.09 17.78
C MET A 587 -8.26 -7.35 16.94
N GLN A 588 -9.53 -7.75 16.79
CA GLN A 588 -9.93 -8.84 15.90
C GLN A 588 -9.70 -8.50 14.42
N ASP A 589 -9.85 -7.23 14.04
CA ASP A 589 -9.50 -6.73 12.71
C ASP A 589 -7.99 -6.77 12.48
N PHE A 590 -7.15 -6.45 13.49
CA PHE A 590 -5.69 -6.60 13.38
C PHE A 590 -5.27 -8.06 13.18
N VAL A 591 -5.85 -9.02 13.90
CA VAL A 591 -5.61 -10.45 13.66
C VAL A 591 -6.01 -10.82 12.24
N THR A 592 -7.20 -10.42 11.80
CA THR A 592 -7.70 -10.70 10.44
C THR A 592 -6.75 -10.13 9.37
N ALA A 593 -6.33 -8.87 9.52
CA ALA A 593 -5.40 -8.19 8.62
C ALA A 593 -4.03 -8.88 8.56
N ALA A 594 -3.46 -9.27 9.70
CA ALA A 594 -2.14 -9.90 9.77
C ALA A 594 -2.14 -11.29 9.10
N TRP A 595 -3.17 -12.11 9.34
CA TRP A 595 -3.31 -13.42 8.70
C TRP A 595 -3.61 -13.30 7.19
N GLY A 596 -4.46 -12.35 6.80
CA GLY A 596 -4.77 -12.06 5.39
C GLY A 596 -3.57 -11.59 4.58
N PHE A 597 -2.74 -10.71 5.15
CA PHE A 597 -1.48 -10.30 4.54
C PHE A 597 -0.50 -11.48 4.42
N SER A 598 -0.44 -12.34 5.44
CA SER A 598 0.46 -13.50 5.44
C SER A 598 0.10 -14.56 4.39
N LEU A 599 -1.20 -14.73 4.04
CA LEU A 599 -1.61 -15.50 2.86
C LEU A 599 -1.08 -14.86 1.56
N SER A 600 -1.25 -13.55 1.41
CA SER A 600 -0.80 -12.77 0.25
C SER A 600 0.73 -12.77 0.06
N MET A 601 1.53 -12.85 1.14
CA MET A 601 2.99 -13.01 1.06
C MET A 601 3.42 -14.32 0.38
N GLY A 602 2.55 -15.34 0.32
CA GLY A 602 2.85 -16.67 -0.22
C GLY A 602 3.99 -17.35 0.53
N LEU A 603 3.84 -17.54 1.84
CA LEU A 603 4.82 -18.23 2.69
C LEU A 603 5.13 -19.65 2.15
N PRO A 604 6.35 -20.18 2.36
CA PRO A 604 6.78 -21.48 1.83
C PRO A 604 6.22 -22.66 2.65
N LEU A 605 4.90 -22.71 2.78
CA LEU A 605 4.17 -23.70 3.56
C LEU A 605 3.95 -24.99 2.75
N PRO A 606 4.06 -26.18 3.38
CA PRO A 606 3.53 -27.41 2.80
C PRO A 606 2.04 -27.26 2.46
N ALA A 607 1.58 -27.90 1.39
CA ALA A 607 0.21 -27.74 0.87
C ALA A 607 -0.87 -27.91 1.95
N ALA A 608 -0.74 -28.92 2.82
CA ALA A 608 -1.68 -29.15 3.93
C ALA A 608 -1.75 -27.99 4.93
N ALA A 609 -0.61 -27.33 5.23
CA ALA A 609 -0.58 -26.14 6.09
C ALA A 609 -1.16 -24.92 5.35
N SER A 610 -0.91 -24.78 4.05
CA SER A 610 -1.52 -23.73 3.22
C SER A 610 -3.05 -23.82 3.23
N THR A 611 -3.62 -25.02 3.04
CA THR A 611 -5.08 -25.24 3.11
C THR A 611 -5.66 -24.95 4.49
N LYS A 612 -4.99 -25.36 5.58
CA LYS A 612 -5.42 -25.02 6.96
C LYS A 612 -5.38 -23.51 7.23
N MET A 613 -4.35 -22.82 6.74
CA MET A 613 -4.20 -21.37 6.88
C MET A 613 -5.29 -20.62 6.13
N GLU A 614 -5.61 -21.05 4.91
CA GLU A 614 -6.73 -20.51 4.13
C GLU A 614 -8.07 -20.76 4.85
N ALA A 615 -8.34 -21.99 5.29
CA ALA A 615 -9.57 -22.32 6.01
C ALA A 615 -9.73 -21.54 7.34
N PHE A 616 -8.63 -21.32 8.07
CA PHE A 616 -8.63 -20.44 9.25
C PHE A 616 -8.91 -18.98 8.87
N PHE A 617 -8.32 -18.45 7.80
CA PHE A 617 -8.63 -17.09 7.35
C PHE A 617 -10.10 -16.95 6.90
N GLN A 618 -10.63 -17.91 6.13
CA GLN A 618 -12.03 -17.96 5.70
C GLN A 618 -13.03 -17.97 6.87
N TRP A 619 -12.64 -18.56 8.01
CA TRP A 619 -13.40 -18.45 9.25
C TRP A 619 -13.15 -17.12 9.97
N LYS A 620 -11.90 -16.71 10.18
CA LYS A 620 -11.50 -15.52 10.93
C LYS A 620 -12.04 -14.23 10.33
N ALA A 621 -12.06 -14.12 9.01
CA ALA A 621 -12.49 -12.94 8.27
C ALA A 621 -13.99 -12.65 8.37
N ARG A 622 -14.79 -13.61 8.84
CA ARG A 622 -16.23 -13.44 9.04
C ARG A 622 -16.56 -12.22 9.90
N THR A 623 -15.77 -11.90 10.94
CA THR A 623 -16.03 -10.74 11.82
C THR A 623 -16.11 -9.42 11.05
N ALA A 624 -15.26 -9.23 10.03
CA ALA A 624 -15.22 -8.02 9.21
C ALA A 624 -16.36 -8.00 8.18
N VAL A 625 -16.68 -9.17 7.60
CA VAL A 625 -17.78 -9.30 6.62
C VAL A 625 -19.14 -9.16 7.29
N MET A 626 -19.36 -9.80 8.44
CA MET A 626 -20.66 -9.81 9.13
C MET A 626 -21.05 -8.43 9.66
N ARG A 627 -20.09 -7.67 10.20
CA ARG A 627 -20.30 -6.28 10.66
C ARG A 627 -20.65 -5.31 9.52
N LEU A 628 -20.42 -5.71 8.28
CA LEU A 628 -20.78 -4.98 7.08
C LEU A 628 -22.03 -5.61 6.40
N GLY A 629 -22.93 -6.18 7.21
CA GLY A 629 -24.20 -6.76 6.80
C GLY A 629 -25.32 -5.75 6.49
N PRO A 630 -26.47 -6.22 5.99
CA PRO A 630 -27.66 -5.40 5.79
C PRO A 630 -28.31 -5.01 7.14
N ALA A 631 -29.31 -4.11 7.11
CA ALA A 631 -30.04 -3.66 8.29
C ALA A 631 -30.75 -4.79 9.09
N GLY A 632 -31.05 -5.92 8.45
CA GLY A 632 -31.60 -7.13 9.10
C GLY A 632 -30.55 -8.08 9.69
N GLY A 633 -29.26 -7.71 9.66
CA GLY A 633 -28.14 -8.42 10.29
C GLY A 633 -27.38 -7.48 11.22
N PHE A 634 -26.05 -7.50 11.18
CA PHE A 634 -25.25 -6.44 11.77
C PHE A 634 -25.10 -5.30 10.75
N TRP A 635 -25.77 -4.17 11.02
CA TRP A 635 -25.98 -3.12 10.04
C TRP A 635 -24.69 -2.33 9.75
N TYR A 636 -24.18 -2.42 8.51
CA TYR A 636 -22.89 -1.84 8.11
C TYR A 636 -22.69 -0.36 8.40
N VAL A 637 -23.77 0.43 8.46
CA VAL A 637 -23.70 1.87 8.78
C VAL A 637 -23.10 2.11 10.18
N ASN A 638 -23.18 1.11 11.06
CA ASN A 638 -22.58 1.08 12.39
C ASN A 638 -21.50 -0.03 12.51
N GLY A 639 -20.88 -0.45 11.40
CA GLY A 639 -19.99 -1.63 11.33
C GLY A 639 -18.66 -1.53 12.09
N ALA A 640 -18.34 -0.39 12.71
CA ALA A 640 -17.06 -0.13 13.37
C ALA A 640 -17.19 0.33 14.84
N PRO A 641 -17.81 -0.47 15.74
CA PRO A 641 -17.79 -0.20 17.18
C PRO A 641 -16.40 -0.45 17.78
N TYR A 642 -16.11 0.22 18.91
CA TYR A 642 -14.88 -0.02 19.69
C TYR A 642 -14.85 -1.43 20.30
N THR A 643 -15.96 -1.86 20.92
CA THR A 643 -16.19 -3.22 21.42
C THR A 643 -17.49 -3.79 20.86
N MET A 644 -17.54 -5.10 20.65
CA MET A 644 -18.70 -5.82 20.10
C MET A 644 -19.05 -7.02 20.99
N SER A 645 -20.34 -7.35 21.09
CA SER A 645 -20.80 -8.56 21.76
C SER A 645 -20.94 -9.75 20.82
N VAL A 646 -20.38 -10.90 21.21
CA VAL A 646 -20.45 -12.18 20.47
C VAL A 646 -21.07 -13.34 21.26
N SER A 647 -21.26 -13.17 22.57
CA SER A 647 -21.92 -14.18 23.44
C SER A 647 -22.81 -13.51 24.49
N PRO A 648 -23.96 -14.13 24.85
CA PRO A 648 -24.80 -13.66 25.96
C PRO A 648 -24.22 -13.93 27.36
N VAL A 649 -23.09 -14.65 27.49
CA VAL A 649 -22.39 -14.87 28.77
C VAL A 649 -20.96 -14.33 28.72
N THR A 650 -20.38 -13.98 29.88
CA THR A 650 -19.08 -13.32 29.97
C THR A 650 -17.87 -14.24 29.81
N VAL A 651 -18.06 -15.56 29.95
CA VAL A 651 -16.99 -16.56 29.80
C VAL A 651 -17.49 -17.72 28.92
N PRO A 652 -17.63 -17.51 27.61
CA PRO A 652 -18.04 -18.58 26.68
C PRO A 652 -16.87 -19.53 26.38
N ASP A 653 -17.19 -20.80 26.12
CA ASP A 653 -16.19 -21.81 25.79
C ASP A 653 -15.71 -21.66 24.34
N PHE A 654 -14.62 -20.90 24.16
CA PHE A 654 -13.83 -20.82 22.92
C PHE A 654 -12.98 -22.07 22.66
N ALA A 655 -12.62 -22.84 23.69
CA ALA A 655 -11.62 -23.90 23.62
C ALA A 655 -12.17 -25.21 23.04
N THR A 656 -13.41 -25.56 23.39
CA THR A 656 -14.20 -26.62 22.72
C THR A 656 -15.33 -26.06 21.85
N GLY A 657 -15.41 -24.73 21.73
CA GLY A 657 -16.29 -24.01 20.81
C GLY A 657 -17.79 -24.03 21.16
N LYS A 658 -18.17 -24.65 22.29
CA LYS A 658 -19.56 -24.80 22.77
C LYS A 658 -20.25 -23.47 23.12
N GLY A 659 -19.49 -22.40 23.35
CA GLY A 659 -20.06 -21.09 23.64
C GLY A 659 -20.71 -21.00 25.03
N PRO A 660 -21.97 -20.56 25.17
CA PRO A 660 -22.93 -20.21 24.10
C PRO A 660 -22.50 -18.97 23.30
N TRP A 661 -23.13 -18.78 22.14
CA TRP A 661 -22.92 -17.65 21.22
C TRP A 661 -24.25 -16.98 20.92
N HIS A 662 -24.24 -15.73 20.43
CA HIS A 662 -25.45 -15.16 19.81
C HIS A 662 -25.85 -16.00 18.57
N ALA A 663 -27.14 -16.20 18.32
CA ALA A 663 -27.59 -17.14 17.28
C ALA A 663 -27.43 -16.60 15.85
N ASN A 664 -27.29 -15.28 15.69
CA ASN A 664 -27.07 -14.61 14.40
C ASN A 664 -26.51 -13.19 14.60
N GLU A 665 -26.18 -12.55 13.47
CA GLU A 665 -25.59 -11.22 13.38
C GLU A 665 -26.51 -10.12 13.93
N ALA A 666 -27.83 -10.26 13.79
CA ALA A 666 -28.80 -9.30 14.29
C ALA A 666 -28.90 -9.33 15.83
N GLN A 667 -28.79 -10.50 16.45
CA GLN A 667 -28.67 -10.61 17.91
C GLN A 667 -27.35 -10.02 18.42
N ALA A 668 -26.23 -10.28 17.73
CA ALA A 668 -24.94 -9.67 18.06
C ALA A 668 -24.97 -8.13 17.94
N TYR A 669 -25.66 -7.60 16.93
CA TYR A 669 -25.91 -6.16 16.76
C TYR A 669 -26.78 -5.58 17.89
N ALA A 670 -27.92 -6.21 18.17
CA ALA A 670 -28.85 -5.78 19.23
C ALA A 670 -28.19 -5.84 20.62
N ALA A 671 -27.37 -6.84 20.90
CA ALA A 671 -26.59 -6.93 22.13
C ALA A 671 -25.50 -5.83 22.20
N THR A 672 -24.76 -5.60 21.10
CA THR A 672 -23.72 -4.57 21.02
C THR A 672 -24.27 -3.16 21.25
N TYR A 673 -25.49 -2.89 20.78
CA TYR A 673 -26.14 -1.58 20.87
C TYR A 673 -27.34 -1.53 21.84
N ALA A 674 -27.41 -2.45 22.80
CA ALA A 674 -28.44 -2.46 23.85
C ALA A 674 -28.43 -1.14 24.67
N SER A 675 -27.25 -0.55 24.85
CA SER A 675 -27.07 0.85 25.24
C SER A 675 -26.61 1.66 24.02
N ALA A 676 -27.58 2.19 23.26
CA ALA A 676 -27.29 2.89 22.01
C ALA A 676 -26.46 4.18 22.22
N PRO A 677 -25.26 4.32 21.59
CA PRO A 677 -24.45 5.51 21.71
C PRO A 677 -25.06 6.69 20.93
N THR A 678 -24.70 7.92 21.32
CA THR A 678 -25.22 9.17 20.72
C THR A 678 -24.89 9.33 19.24
N TRP A 679 -23.84 8.67 18.75
CA TRP A 679 -23.41 8.68 17.35
C TRP A 679 -24.07 7.60 16.47
N LEU A 680 -24.91 6.71 17.02
CA LEU A 680 -25.45 5.56 16.29
C LEU A 680 -26.30 5.99 15.07
N SER A 681 -25.89 5.58 13.86
CA SER A 681 -26.64 5.86 12.64
C SER A 681 -27.96 5.09 12.60
N LYS A 682 -28.99 5.77 12.08
CA LYS A 682 -30.30 5.20 11.74
C LYS A 682 -30.63 5.43 10.26
N VAL A 683 -29.62 5.76 9.45
CA VAL A 683 -29.76 6.18 8.05
C VAL A 683 -28.96 5.21 7.19
N GLU A 684 -29.68 4.45 6.34
CA GLU A 684 -29.08 3.57 5.34
C GLU A 684 -28.15 4.36 4.41
N GLY A 685 -26.92 3.86 4.20
CA GLY A 685 -25.92 4.55 3.39
C GLY A 685 -25.19 5.70 4.07
N GLN A 686 -25.28 5.87 5.39
CA GLN A 686 -24.51 6.87 6.15
C GLN A 686 -23.71 6.21 7.29
N LEU A 687 -22.38 6.08 7.11
CA LEU A 687 -21.46 5.50 8.10
C LEU A 687 -21.42 6.35 9.38
N ALA A 688 -21.35 5.69 10.52
CA ALA A 688 -21.11 6.30 11.82
C ALA A 688 -20.10 5.50 12.65
N ALA A 689 -19.46 6.20 13.58
CA ALA A 689 -18.61 5.69 14.64
C ALA A 689 -18.42 6.83 15.66
N GLU A 690 -17.74 6.54 16.77
CA GLU A 690 -17.33 7.53 17.77
C GLU A 690 -16.46 8.66 17.18
N ALA A 691 -15.67 8.36 16.14
CA ALA A 691 -14.89 9.33 15.40
C ALA A 691 -15.04 9.13 13.89
N MET A 692 -15.45 10.19 13.20
CA MET A 692 -15.51 10.30 11.73
C MET A 692 -14.62 11.48 11.29
N PRO A 693 -13.97 11.45 10.11
CA PRO A 693 -14.03 10.41 9.07
C PRO A 693 -13.53 9.02 9.50
N GLY A 694 -12.62 8.94 10.48
CA GLY A 694 -12.34 7.70 11.22
C GLY A 694 -11.14 6.91 10.70
N GLU A 695 -10.32 7.54 9.86
CA GLU A 695 -9.09 7.02 9.26
C GLU A 695 -8.02 6.61 10.29
N ARG A 696 -8.00 7.27 11.46
CA ARG A 696 -7.17 6.93 12.63
C ARG A 696 -7.92 6.12 13.70
N SER A 697 -9.15 5.69 13.41
CA SER A 697 -10.08 5.05 14.37
C SER A 697 -10.57 3.70 13.83
N MET A 698 -11.67 3.19 14.41
CA MET A 698 -12.21 1.84 14.17
C MET A 698 -12.52 1.58 12.69
N TRP A 699 -12.99 2.60 11.96
CA TRP A 699 -13.19 2.51 10.51
C TRP A 699 -11.89 2.24 9.75
N GLY A 700 -10.82 2.98 10.06
CA GLY A 700 -9.47 2.67 9.57
C GLY A 700 -9.01 1.27 9.96
N ASN A 701 -9.18 0.86 11.22
CA ASN A 701 -8.74 -0.46 11.68
C ASN A 701 -9.44 -1.63 10.96
N LEU A 702 -10.70 -1.46 10.55
CA LEU A 702 -11.47 -2.43 9.76
C LEU A 702 -11.00 -2.53 8.29
N MET A 703 -10.50 -1.44 7.69
CA MET A 703 -10.17 -1.39 6.25
C MET A 703 -9.21 -2.51 5.76
N PRO A 704 -8.08 -2.82 6.44
CA PRO A 704 -7.24 -3.94 6.05
C PRO A 704 -7.94 -5.31 6.20
N ALA A 705 -8.77 -5.49 7.23
CA ALA A 705 -9.46 -6.75 7.50
C ALA A 705 -10.47 -7.09 6.39
N ILE A 706 -11.34 -6.13 6.02
CA ILE A 706 -12.26 -6.32 4.89
C ILE A 706 -11.51 -6.41 3.55
N SER A 707 -10.42 -5.66 3.38
CA SER A 707 -9.63 -5.69 2.14
C SER A 707 -9.01 -7.07 1.85
N TYR A 708 -8.47 -7.74 2.88
CA TYR A 708 -8.00 -9.11 2.73
C TYR A 708 -9.14 -10.12 2.62
N ALA A 709 -10.31 -9.87 3.24
CA ALA A 709 -11.49 -10.70 3.05
C ALA A 709 -11.96 -10.70 1.59
N VAL A 710 -11.99 -9.53 0.93
CA VAL A 710 -12.27 -9.42 -0.51
C VAL A 710 -11.17 -10.08 -1.35
N ARG A 711 -9.89 -9.79 -1.05
CA ARG A 711 -8.74 -10.33 -1.80
C ARG A 711 -8.69 -11.86 -1.82
N HIS A 712 -9.09 -12.52 -0.74
CA HIS A 712 -9.14 -13.98 -0.64
C HIS A 712 -10.56 -14.55 -0.81
N ASN A 713 -11.45 -13.80 -1.47
CA ASN A 713 -12.78 -14.24 -1.91
C ASN A 713 -13.66 -14.82 -0.78
N VAL A 714 -13.59 -14.24 0.43
CA VAL A 714 -14.38 -14.69 1.59
C VAL A 714 -15.87 -14.48 1.30
N PRO A 715 -16.75 -15.48 1.54
CA PRO A 715 -18.17 -15.38 1.20
C PRO A 715 -18.84 -14.11 1.73
N GLY A 716 -19.41 -13.32 0.82
CA GLY A 716 -20.07 -12.05 1.12
C GLY A 716 -19.15 -10.82 1.27
N ALA A 717 -17.82 -10.99 1.29
CA ALA A 717 -16.88 -9.88 1.47
C ALA A 717 -16.98 -8.81 0.37
N THR A 718 -17.17 -9.23 -0.88
CA THR A 718 -17.40 -8.34 -2.03
C THR A 718 -18.62 -7.43 -1.80
N ALA A 719 -19.75 -8.01 -1.38
CA ALA A 719 -20.97 -7.26 -1.07
C ALA A 719 -20.81 -6.34 0.16
N ALA A 720 -20.12 -6.80 1.21
CA ALA A 720 -19.77 -6.00 2.38
C ALA A 720 -18.92 -4.76 2.03
N TRP A 721 -17.87 -4.96 1.23
CA TRP A 721 -17.02 -3.88 0.71
C TRP A 721 -17.82 -2.90 -0.17
N GLN A 722 -18.80 -3.38 -0.94
CA GLN A 722 -19.66 -2.51 -1.74
C GLN A 722 -20.66 -1.70 -0.89
N ARG A 723 -21.17 -2.22 0.23
CA ARG A 723 -21.98 -1.41 1.17
C ARG A 723 -21.14 -0.29 1.78
N LEU A 724 -19.93 -0.63 2.25
CA LEU A 724 -18.98 0.32 2.82
C LEU A 724 -18.59 1.43 1.82
N THR A 725 -18.11 1.05 0.63
CA THR A 725 -17.58 2.00 -0.37
C THR A 725 -18.64 2.84 -1.09
N ARG A 726 -19.92 2.43 -1.06
CA ARG A 726 -21.05 3.19 -1.62
C ARG A 726 -21.78 4.08 -0.61
N ALA A 727 -21.38 4.07 0.67
CA ALA A 727 -21.97 4.96 1.66
C ALA A 727 -21.68 6.43 1.31
N SER A 728 -22.68 7.29 1.47
CA SER A 728 -22.68 8.70 1.08
C SER A 728 -21.53 9.54 1.65
N ASN A 729 -20.98 9.13 2.80
CA ASN A 729 -19.86 9.75 3.49
C ASN A 729 -18.56 8.93 3.45
N PHE A 730 -18.49 7.83 2.69
CA PHE A 730 -17.24 7.07 2.50
C PHE A 730 -16.15 7.90 1.81
N SER A 731 -16.52 8.84 0.93
CA SER A 731 -15.60 9.81 0.32
C SER A 731 -14.78 10.58 1.37
N ALA A 732 -15.37 10.97 2.50
CA ALA A 732 -14.66 11.64 3.58
C ALA A 732 -13.63 10.73 4.27
N LEU A 733 -13.93 9.43 4.44
CA LEU A 733 -12.99 8.43 4.97
C LEU A 733 -11.85 8.16 3.98
N ARG A 734 -12.18 7.95 2.70
CA ARG A 734 -11.20 7.85 1.60
C ARG A 734 -10.27 9.05 1.58
N ASP A 735 -10.83 10.26 1.63
CA ASP A 735 -10.05 11.48 1.43
C ASP A 735 -9.16 11.78 2.66
N ALA A 736 -9.61 11.44 3.87
CA ALA A 736 -8.81 11.55 5.09
C ALA A 736 -7.56 10.65 5.08
N PHE A 737 -7.60 9.49 4.42
CA PHE A 737 -6.42 8.63 4.24
C PHE A 737 -5.27 9.30 3.47
N HIS A 738 -5.53 10.34 2.65
CA HIS A 738 -4.46 11.14 2.05
C HIS A 738 -3.66 11.98 3.07
N THR A 739 -4.10 12.05 4.32
CA THR A 739 -3.40 12.73 5.44
C THR A 739 -2.85 11.77 6.50
N ALA A 740 -3.35 10.53 6.56
CA ALA A 740 -2.99 9.50 7.54
C ALA A 740 -3.10 8.10 6.88
N PRO A 741 -2.11 7.69 6.06
CA PRO A 741 -2.30 6.60 5.10
C PRO A 741 -2.19 5.19 5.70
N VAL A 742 -1.76 5.06 6.96
CA VAL A 742 -1.44 3.78 7.65
C VAL A 742 -2.51 2.70 7.48
N TRP A 743 -3.78 3.10 7.54
CA TRP A 743 -4.93 2.20 7.51
C TRP A 743 -5.61 2.09 6.13
N SER A 744 -5.09 2.78 5.10
CA SER A 744 -5.70 2.92 3.78
C SER A 744 -5.60 1.69 2.86
N VAL A 745 -5.41 0.51 3.44
CA VAL A 745 -5.30 -0.76 2.70
C VAL A 745 -6.59 -1.02 1.93
N ALA A 746 -6.45 -1.47 0.68
CA ALA A 746 -7.54 -1.79 -0.24
C ALA A 746 -7.35 -3.19 -0.84
N PRO A 747 -8.41 -3.84 -1.38
CA PRO A 747 -8.28 -5.12 -2.05
C PRO A 747 -7.35 -5.01 -3.28
N ALA A 748 -6.26 -5.77 -3.29
CA ALA A 748 -5.34 -5.78 -4.43
C ALA A 748 -5.95 -6.41 -5.70
N ARG A 749 -7.00 -7.22 -5.54
CA ARG A 749 -7.78 -7.92 -6.58
C ARG A 749 -9.21 -8.12 -6.08
N ILE A 750 -10.17 -8.28 -6.98
CA ILE A 750 -11.56 -8.67 -6.67
C ILE A 750 -11.96 -9.81 -7.61
N THR A 751 -12.55 -10.89 -7.09
CA THR A 751 -13.11 -11.97 -7.94
C THR A 751 -14.63 -12.04 -7.76
N PRO A 752 -15.43 -11.32 -8.56
CA PRO A 752 -16.88 -11.40 -8.49
C PRO A 752 -17.39 -12.76 -8.99
N ALA A 753 -18.55 -13.20 -8.49
CA ALA A 753 -19.11 -14.52 -8.77
C ALA A 753 -19.27 -14.85 -10.27
N TRP A 754 -19.56 -13.86 -11.13
CA TRP A 754 -19.66 -14.08 -12.58
C TRP A 754 -18.32 -14.38 -13.26
N LEU A 755 -17.19 -13.97 -12.66
CA LEU A 755 -15.81 -14.19 -13.14
C LEU A 755 -15.14 -15.41 -12.49
N ALA A 756 -15.64 -15.85 -11.34
CA ALA A 756 -15.11 -16.99 -10.60
C ALA A 756 -15.07 -18.27 -11.47
N GLY A 757 -13.93 -18.96 -11.45
CA GLY A 757 -13.71 -20.20 -12.21
C GLY A 757 -13.67 -20.05 -13.74
N LYS A 758 -13.81 -18.84 -14.31
CA LYS A 758 -13.82 -18.65 -15.77
C LYS A 758 -12.41 -18.77 -16.39
N PRO A 759 -12.31 -19.33 -17.62
CA PRO A 759 -11.04 -19.52 -18.31
C PRO A 759 -10.38 -18.19 -18.71
N ILE A 760 -9.05 -18.21 -18.82
CA ILE A 760 -8.25 -17.11 -19.38
C ILE A 760 -8.32 -17.16 -20.91
N GLY A 761 -8.32 -16.00 -21.55
CA GLY A 761 -8.24 -15.84 -23.00
C GLY A 761 -9.54 -16.01 -23.78
N GLN A 762 -10.65 -16.34 -23.12
CA GLN A 762 -11.96 -16.54 -23.76
C GLN A 762 -12.95 -15.43 -23.39
N TRP A 763 -13.92 -15.17 -24.29
CA TRP A 763 -15.02 -14.25 -23.99
C TRP A 763 -16.03 -14.87 -23.01
N ILE A 764 -16.41 -14.07 -22.01
CA ILE A 764 -17.36 -14.39 -20.94
C ILE A 764 -18.49 -13.36 -21.05
N GLU A 765 -19.72 -13.79 -21.28
CA GLU A 765 -20.89 -12.89 -21.19
C GLU A 765 -21.22 -12.60 -19.71
N ILE A 766 -21.47 -11.33 -19.37
CA ILE A 766 -21.94 -10.92 -18.06
C ILE A 766 -23.48 -10.78 -18.14
N PRO A 767 -24.26 -11.75 -17.63
CA PRO A 767 -25.71 -11.77 -17.84
C PRO A 767 -26.42 -10.58 -17.15
N ASN A 768 -27.55 -10.17 -17.71
CA ASN A 768 -28.42 -9.10 -17.20
C ASN A 768 -27.78 -7.69 -17.20
N THR A 769 -26.84 -7.43 -18.12
CA THR A 769 -26.13 -6.15 -18.26
C THR A 769 -26.43 -5.39 -19.56
N ALA A 770 -27.43 -5.81 -20.33
CA ALA A 770 -27.93 -5.07 -21.49
C ALA A 770 -28.66 -3.76 -21.11
N GLY A 771 -28.89 -2.88 -22.08
CA GLY A 771 -29.68 -1.66 -21.94
C GLY A 771 -28.88 -0.41 -21.55
N ALA A 772 -27.78 -0.57 -20.82
CA ALA A 772 -26.49 0.16 -20.85
C ALA A 772 -26.37 1.68 -21.14
N GLY A 773 -27.44 2.48 -21.10
CA GLY A 773 -27.44 3.89 -21.52
C GLY A 773 -28.35 4.20 -22.73
N GLY A 774 -29.15 3.24 -23.19
CA GLY A 774 -30.07 3.39 -24.31
C GLY A 774 -29.36 3.42 -25.68
N SER A 775 -30.15 3.61 -26.74
CA SER A 775 -29.65 3.66 -28.13
C SER A 775 -28.58 4.74 -28.38
N ALA A 776 -28.52 5.78 -27.53
CA ALA A 776 -27.56 6.87 -27.63
C ALA A 776 -26.09 6.43 -27.48
N VAL A 777 -25.81 5.28 -26.84
CA VAL A 777 -24.44 4.72 -26.81
C VAL A 777 -24.03 4.01 -28.11
N ASP A 778 -24.97 3.75 -29.03
CA ASP A 778 -24.69 3.18 -30.36
C ASP A 778 -24.48 4.22 -31.47
N ALA A 779 -24.58 5.51 -31.12
CA ALA A 779 -23.91 6.59 -31.83
C ALA A 779 -22.36 6.44 -31.72
N PHE A 780 -21.61 7.47 -32.09
CA PHE A 780 -20.14 7.47 -32.02
C PHE A 780 -19.64 7.72 -30.57
N SER A 781 -20.11 6.86 -29.67
CA SER A 781 -20.02 7.02 -28.22
C SER A 781 -19.04 6.05 -27.57
N GLY A 782 -18.69 6.37 -26.32
CA GLY A 782 -17.63 5.74 -25.56
C GLY A 782 -17.99 5.42 -24.10
N MET A 783 -17.02 4.92 -23.35
CA MET A 783 -17.13 4.68 -21.91
C MET A 783 -15.78 4.84 -21.19
N ALA A 784 -15.84 5.19 -19.91
CA ALA A 784 -14.68 5.14 -19.01
C ALA A 784 -14.78 3.94 -18.04
N VAL A 785 -13.63 3.54 -17.50
CA VAL A 785 -13.54 2.63 -16.34
C VAL A 785 -12.95 3.41 -15.17
N ASN A 786 -13.65 3.40 -14.03
CA ASN A 786 -13.10 3.85 -12.76
C ASN A 786 -12.22 2.75 -12.17
N ASP A 787 -10.91 2.89 -12.35
CA ASP A 787 -9.88 1.95 -11.86
C ASP A 787 -9.89 1.78 -10.33
N LEU A 788 -10.48 2.72 -9.56
CA LEU A 788 -10.58 2.63 -8.09
C LEU A 788 -11.73 1.73 -7.62
N THR A 789 -12.77 1.53 -8.44
CA THR A 789 -14.01 0.81 -8.07
C THR A 789 -14.41 -0.31 -9.02
N SER A 790 -13.67 -0.49 -10.13
CA SER A 790 -14.03 -1.37 -11.25
C SER A 790 -15.43 -1.10 -11.81
N GLU A 791 -15.77 0.19 -11.96
CA GLU A 791 -17.06 0.65 -12.45
C GLU A 791 -16.94 1.19 -13.88
N ILE A 792 -17.76 0.71 -14.81
CA ILE A 792 -17.93 1.33 -16.13
C ILE A 792 -18.86 2.53 -15.97
N ILE A 793 -18.54 3.63 -16.64
CA ILE A 793 -19.36 4.85 -16.63
C ILE A 793 -19.54 5.36 -18.06
N ILE A 794 -20.79 5.71 -18.39
CA ILE A 794 -21.19 6.33 -19.66
C ILE A 794 -21.89 7.64 -19.31
N ALA A 795 -21.48 8.73 -19.95
CA ALA A 795 -21.98 10.08 -19.69
C ALA A 795 -22.08 10.88 -20.99
N ALA A 796 -23.17 11.61 -21.16
CA ALA A 796 -23.42 12.47 -22.32
C ALA A 796 -23.28 11.79 -23.70
N ALA A 797 -23.48 10.47 -23.76
CA ALA A 797 -23.47 9.70 -24.99
C ALA A 797 -24.74 9.97 -25.81
N GLY A 798 -24.60 10.18 -27.12
CA GLY A 798 -25.67 10.59 -28.02
C GLY A 798 -25.07 11.50 -29.08
N GLY A 799 -25.62 12.71 -29.27
CA GLY A 799 -25.13 13.70 -30.24
C GLY A 799 -25.93 13.75 -31.54
N HIS A 800 -25.60 14.70 -32.42
CA HIS A 800 -26.30 15.00 -33.69
C HIS A 800 -27.84 14.88 -33.55
N GLY A 801 -28.49 14.15 -34.47
CA GLY A 801 -29.86 13.66 -34.32
C GLY A 801 -29.94 12.25 -33.72
N ASP A 802 -28.83 11.67 -33.26
CA ASP A 802 -28.78 10.34 -32.65
C ASP A 802 -29.44 10.37 -31.25
N SER A 803 -29.11 11.38 -30.43
CA SER A 803 -29.84 11.67 -29.18
C SER A 803 -29.50 13.03 -28.56
N SER A 804 -30.45 13.58 -27.80
CA SER A 804 -30.23 14.69 -26.85
C SER A 804 -29.89 14.23 -25.43
N ASP A 805 -29.94 12.91 -25.16
CA ASP A 805 -29.75 12.29 -23.85
C ASP A 805 -28.35 12.61 -23.27
N ASN A 806 -28.29 13.46 -22.25
CA ASN A 806 -27.03 13.82 -21.58
C ASN A 806 -26.83 13.14 -20.21
N ARG A 807 -27.60 12.09 -19.91
CA ARG A 807 -27.57 11.43 -18.60
C ARG A 807 -26.22 10.82 -18.27
N VAL A 808 -26.07 10.39 -17.01
CA VAL A 808 -24.93 9.58 -16.56
C VAL A 808 -25.45 8.24 -16.03
N VAL A 809 -24.90 7.14 -16.52
CA VAL A 809 -25.18 5.77 -16.04
C VAL A 809 -23.87 5.04 -15.72
N SER A 810 -23.92 4.11 -14.77
CA SER A 810 -22.75 3.30 -14.42
C SER A 810 -23.12 1.88 -13.98
N ILE A 811 -22.13 0.98 -14.01
CA ILE A 811 -22.26 -0.42 -13.58
C ILE A 811 -20.94 -0.90 -12.94
N SER A 812 -21.03 -1.47 -11.74
CA SER A 812 -19.87 -1.98 -11.02
C SER A 812 -19.61 -3.45 -11.40
N LEU A 813 -18.53 -3.70 -12.13
CA LEU A 813 -18.10 -5.05 -12.52
C LEU A 813 -17.62 -5.87 -11.33
N ALA A 814 -17.14 -5.19 -10.28
CA ALA A 814 -16.81 -5.80 -8.99
C ALA A 814 -18.02 -6.39 -8.24
N ALA A 815 -19.26 -6.22 -8.72
CA ALA A 815 -20.43 -6.84 -8.11
C ALA A 815 -20.59 -8.30 -8.56
N ASP A 816 -21.05 -9.16 -7.66
CA ASP A 816 -21.37 -10.56 -7.98
C ASP A 816 -22.50 -10.68 -9.01
N ALA A 817 -23.46 -9.75 -8.96
CA ALA A 817 -24.46 -9.50 -9.99
C ALA A 817 -24.41 -8.01 -10.40
N PRO A 818 -23.68 -7.65 -11.48
CA PRO A 818 -23.63 -6.29 -11.99
C PRO A 818 -24.99 -5.83 -12.53
N ALA A 819 -25.39 -4.61 -12.18
CA ALA A 819 -26.61 -3.97 -12.68
C ALA A 819 -26.37 -2.47 -12.92
N TRP A 820 -27.07 -1.91 -13.91
CA TRP A 820 -26.95 -0.49 -14.27
C TRP A 820 -27.67 0.43 -13.28
N VAL A 821 -27.01 1.54 -12.94
CA VAL A 821 -27.51 2.59 -12.06
C VAL A 821 -27.52 3.92 -12.82
N GLN A 822 -28.64 4.64 -12.80
CA GLN A 822 -28.66 6.03 -13.25
C GLN A 822 -28.01 6.91 -12.19
N ARG A 823 -26.83 7.46 -12.52
CA ARG A 823 -26.06 8.38 -11.67
C ARG A 823 -26.62 9.79 -11.75
N SER A 824 -27.00 10.25 -12.94
CA SER A 824 -27.64 11.54 -13.17
C SER A 824 -28.73 11.38 -14.23
N ALA A 825 -29.85 12.07 -14.06
CA ALA A 825 -30.94 12.09 -15.04
C ALA A 825 -30.56 12.95 -16.26
N PRO A 826 -31.19 12.74 -17.43
CA PRO A 826 -31.06 13.67 -18.55
C PRO A 826 -31.76 15.00 -18.25
N SER A 827 -31.28 16.07 -18.86
CA SER A 827 -31.89 17.40 -18.83
C SER A 827 -33.30 17.38 -19.44
N THR A 828 -34.25 18.02 -18.75
CA THR A 828 -35.65 18.12 -19.21
C THR A 828 -35.85 19.17 -20.31
N THR A 829 -34.92 20.10 -20.46
CA THR A 829 -34.97 21.21 -21.44
C THR A 829 -33.67 21.23 -22.24
N VAL A 830 -33.70 20.67 -23.44
CA VAL A 830 -32.54 20.53 -24.34
C VAL A 830 -32.60 21.53 -25.49
N ALA A 831 -31.44 21.91 -26.03
CA ALA A 831 -31.32 22.80 -27.19
C ALA A 831 -30.30 22.24 -28.18
N ALA A 832 -30.51 22.50 -29.48
CA ALA A 832 -29.56 22.13 -30.52
C ALA A 832 -28.35 23.08 -30.54
N ASN A 833 -27.17 22.57 -30.89
CA ASN A 833 -25.95 23.35 -31.14
C ASN A 833 -25.51 24.24 -29.98
N VAL A 834 -25.57 23.71 -28.74
CA VAL A 834 -25.04 24.35 -27.53
C VAL A 834 -24.09 23.42 -26.79
N ALA A 835 -23.09 23.96 -26.08
CA ALA A 835 -22.16 23.17 -25.26
C ALA A 835 -22.81 22.68 -23.94
N TYR A 836 -23.75 23.44 -23.41
CA TYR A 836 -24.50 23.16 -22.18
C TYR A 836 -25.99 23.44 -22.42
N TYR A 837 -26.87 22.68 -21.78
CA TYR A 837 -28.31 22.92 -21.79
C TYR A 837 -28.71 23.99 -20.75
N ALA A 838 -30.01 24.33 -20.71
CA ALA A 838 -30.51 25.48 -19.93
C ALA A 838 -30.41 25.32 -18.40
N ASP A 839 -30.23 24.09 -17.92
CA ASP A 839 -29.94 23.75 -16.51
C ASP A 839 -28.44 23.83 -16.17
N GLY A 840 -27.59 24.16 -17.15
CA GLY A 840 -26.13 24.22 -17.02
C GLY A 840 -25.43 22.86 -17.14
N LEU A 841 -26.16 21.77 -17.41
CA LEU A 841 -25.54 20.46 -17.63
C LEU A 841 -24.94 20.37 -19.04
N PRO A 842 -23.86 19.59 -19.25
CA PRO A 842 -23.23 19.51 -20.57
C PRO A 842 -24.13 18.84 -21.62
N THR A 843 -23.94 19.21 -22.88
CA THR A 843 -24.70 18.67 -24.03
C THR A 843 -24.35 17.21 -24.33
N SER A 844 -25.32 16.48 -24.90
CA SER A 844 -25.11 15.13 -25.45
C SER A 844 -24.28 15.20 -26.74
N ARG A 845 -23.37 14.23 -26.94
CA ARG A 845 -22.27 14.33 -27.91
C ARG A 845 -21.73 12.98 -28.38
N HIS A 846 -21.05 13.00 -29.52
CA HIS A 846 -20.17 11.91 -29.97
C HIS A 846 -18.93 11.85 -29.07
N THR A 847 -18.88 10.89 -28.14
CA THR A 847 -17.84 10.81 -27.09
C THR A 847 -16.58 10.02 -27.47
N TYR A 848 -16.57 9.28 -28.59
CA TYR A 848 -15.43 8.48 -29.11
C TYR A 848 -14.51 7.89 -28.02
N GLN A 849 -13.37 8.54 -27.77
CA GLN A 849 -12.40 8.20 -26.72
C GLN A 849 -12.09 9.37 -25.78
N SER A 850 -12.85 10.48 -25.84
CA SER A 850 -12.63 11.67 -25.01
C SER A 850 -13.20 11.56 -23.59
N ILE A 851 -13.87 10.45 -23.28
CA ILE A 851 -14.37 10.08 -21.97
C ILE A 851 -13.32 9.28 -21.18
N HIS A 852 -12.85 9.84 -20.07
CA HIS A 852 -11.85 9.22 -19.19
C HIS A 852 -12.26 9.39 -17.72
N PHE A 853 -11.99 8.39 -16.87
CA PHE A 853 -11.97 8.61 -15.43
C PHE A 853 -10.54 8.90 -14.99
N VAL A 854 -10.35 9.96 -14.21
CA VAL A 854 -9.05 10.45 -13.76
C VAL A 854 -8.95 10.28 -12.24
N PRO A 855 -8.29 9.20 -11.75
CA PRO A 855 -8.21 8.88 -10.32
C PRO A 855 -7.63 10.01 -9.45
N GLN A 856 -6.67 10.76 -9.99
CA GLN A 856 -5.88 11.78 -9.30
C GLN A 856 -6.72 12.99 -8.82
N ILE A 857 -7.94 13.17 -9.33
CA ILE A 857 -8.92 14.15 -8.84
C ILE A 857 -10.30 13.53 -8.54
N ASN A 858 -10.42 12.19 -8.58
CA ASN A 858 -11.68 11.44 -8.51
C ASN A 858 -12.79 12.05 -9.38
N ARG A 859 -12.57 12.09 -10.71
CA ARG A 859 -13.56 12.60 -11.68
C ARG A 859 -13.67 11.73 -12.92
N LEU A 860 -14.90 11.56 -13.38
CA LEU A 860 -15.14 11.33 -14.80
C LEU A 860 -14.96 12.66 -15.53
N MET A 861 -14.25 12.67 -16.64
CA MET A 861 -13.91 13.85 -17.42
C MET A 861 -14.27 13.61 -18.90
N LEU A 862 -14.90 14.60 -19.53
CA LEU A 862 -15.11 14.68 -20.98
C LEU A 862 -14.21 15.76 -21.56
N PHE A 863 -13.34 15.40 -22.51
CA PHE A 863 -12.37 16.31 -23.11
C PHE A 863 -12.80 16.74 -24.50
N GLY A 864 -13.53 17.87 -24.55
CA GLY A 864 -14.12 18.43 -25.76
C GLY A 864 -15.55 17.93 -26.01
N THR A 865 -16.21 18.64 -26.91
CA THR A 865 -17.51 18.27 -27.49
C THR A 865 -17.35 18.14 -29.00
N TYR A 866 -17.70 17.00 -29.56
CA TYR A 866 -17.87 16.80 -30.99
C TYR A 866 -19.26 16.21 -31.28
N GLY A 867 -19.84 16.55 -32.42
CA GLY A 867 -21.17 16.08 -32.80
C GLY A 867 -22.20 16.35 -31.71
N ALA A 868 -22.26 17.59 -31.21
CA ALA A 868 -23.26 17.99 -30.22
C ALA A 868 -24.69 17.69 -30.70
N TYR A 869 -25.64 17.55 -29.78
CA TYR A 869 -27.06 17.41 -30.15
C TYR A 869 -27.52 18.55 -31.06
N GLY A 870 -28.24 18.21 -32.13
CA GLY A 870 -28.58 19.11 -33.24
C GLY A 870 -27.84 18.73 -34.53
N SER A 871 -26.92 19.58 -34.97
CA SER A 871 -26.06 19.36 -36.14
C SER A 871 -24.60 19.15 -35.73
N ALA A 872 -23.68 19.03 -36.70
CA ALA A 872 -22.28 18.67 -36.50
C ALA A 872 -21.41 19.79 -35.86
N TRP A 873 -21.85 20.31 -34.72
CA TRP A 873 -21.17 21.35 -33.97
C TRP A 873 -20.14 20.76 -32.99
N ALA A 874 -19.07 21.52 -32.76
CA ALA A 874 -18.01 21.17 -31.83
C ALA A 874 -17.73 22.34 -30.86
N PHE A 875 -17.33 22.02 -29.64
CA PHE A 875 -16.95 22.98 -28.60
C PHE A 875 -15.70 22.48 -27.86
N PRO A 876 -14.79 23.37 -27.43
CA PRO A 876 -13.57 22.98 -26.73
C PRO A 876 -13.79 22.62 -25.24
N THR A 877 -15.04 22.57 -24.76
CA THR A 877 -15.35 22.46 -23.33
C THR A 877 -14.81 21.20 -22.67
N VAL A 878 -14.29 21.34 -21.45
CA VAL A 878 -13.84 20.23 -20.61
C VAL A 878 -14.79 20.10 -19.41
N ASP A 879 -15.53 19.00 -19.37
CA ASP A 879 -16.62 18.77 -18.42
C ASP A 879 -16.23 17.70 -17.39
N GLY A 880 -16.47 17.94 -16.10
CA GLY A 880 -16.20 16.99 -15.01
C GLY A 880 -17.46 16.51 -14.32
N PHE A 881 -17.54 15.22 -13.99
CA PHE A 881 -18.61 14.62 -13.19
C PHE A 881 -18.05 13.96 -11.93
N ASN A 882 -18.61 14.35 -10.79
CA ASN A 882 -18.24 13.89 -9.46
C ASN A 882 -19.07 12.65 -9.07
N LEU A 883 -18.41 11.49 -8.97
CA LEU A 883 -19.04 10.21 -8.62
C LEU A 883 -19.42 10.09 -7.13
N ASP A 884 -18.88 10.95 -6.27
CA ASP A 884 -19.21 10.96 -4.83
C ASP A 884 -20.53 11.70 -4.58
N THR A 885 -20.80 12.74 -5.36
CA THR A 885 -22.01 13.59 -5.21
C THR A 885 -23.06 13.35 -6.29
N ASN A 886 -22.74 12.55 -7.32
CA ASN A 886 -23.55 12.30 -8.50
C ASN A 886 -23.96 13.57 -9.26
N LYS A 887 -23.04 14.55 -9.37
CA LYS A 887 -23.26 15.83 -10.04
C LYS A 887 -22.15 16.18 -11.01
N TRP A 888 -22.50 16.85 -12.09
CA TRP A 888 -21.55 17.61 -12.89
C TRP A 888 -20.93 18.73 -12.04
N ASP A 889 -19.62 18.93 -12.14
CA ASP A 889 -18.98 20.15 -11.67
C ASP A 889 -19.47 21.33 -12.54
N LYS A 890 -19.39 22.56 -12.03
CA LYS A 890 -19.94 23.74 -12.72
C LYS A 890 -19.26 23.96 -14.09
N SER A 891 -20.03 24.38 -15.09
CA SER A 891 -19.49 24.83 -16.38
C SER A 891 -18.34 25.83 -16.21
N GLY A 892 -17.25 25.63 -16.96
CA GLY A 892 -16.02 26.41 -16.84
C GLY A 892 -15.15 26.12 -15.61
N THR A 893 -15.39 25.04 -14.84
CA THR A 893 -14.49 24.60 -13.75
C THR A 893 -13.11 24.15 -14.25
N TYR A 894 -13.04 23.71 -15.50
CA TYR A 894 -11.81 23.27 -16.18
C TYR A 894 -11.57 24.15 -17.40
N GLY A 895 -10.30 24.39 -17.73
CA GLY A 895 -9.93 25.18 -18.90
C GLY A 895 -10.21 24.44 -20.21
N ASP A 896 -10.83 25.15 -21.14
CA ASP A 896 -11.13 24.68 -22.49
C ASP A 896 -9.90 24.09 -23.20
N MET A 897 -10.16 23.13 -24.09
CA MET A 897 -9.16 22.55 -24.97
C MET A 897 -8.59 23.59 -25.96
N PRO A 898 -7.27 23.59 -26.21
CA PRO A 898 -6.71 24.20 -27.41
C PRO A 898 -7.45 23.67 -28.64
N GLY A 899 -7.87 24.57 -29.54
CA GLY A 899 -8.84 24.26 -30.59
C GLY A 899 -8.39 23.17 -31.56
N GLY A 900 -9.36 22.37 -32.04
CA GLY A 900 -9.17 21.35 -33.07
C GLY A 900 -8.81 19.94 -32.56
N PHE A 901 -8.69 19.74 -31.24
CA PHE A 901 -8.36 18.45 -30.64
C PHE A 901 -9.42 17.94 -29.66
N TYR A 902 -9.42 16.63 -29.40
CA TYR A 902 -10.27 15.95 -28.40
C TYR A 902 -9.38 15.10 -27.48
N GLY A 903 -9.89 14.63 -26.33
CA GLY A 903 -9.20 13.58 -25.56
C GLY A 903 -9.06 12.30 -26.39
N ALA A 904 -7.84 11.74 -26.46
CA ALA A 904 -7.54 10.56 -27.28
C ALA A 904 -6.96 9.38 -26.50
N GLY A 905 -6.24 9.64 -25.40
CA GLY A 905 -5.66 8.61 -24.56
C GLY A 905 -5.20 9.16 -23.20
N MET A 906 -5.23 8.32 -22.18
CA MET A 906 -4.84 8.68 -20.81
C MET A 906 -3.59 7.94 -20.37
N ILE A 907 -2.63 8.69 -19.82
CA ILE A 907 -1.48 8.13 -19.11
C ILE A 907 -1.97 7.67 -17.74
N ARG A 908 -2.38 6.40 -17.62
CA ARG A 908 -3.03 5.86 -16.40
C ARG A 908 -2.22 6.12 -15.11
N ALA A 909 -0.89 6.15 -15.19
CA ALA A 909 0.00 6.41 -14.06
C ALA A 909 -0.14 7.83 -13.46
N THR A 910 -0.25 8.87 -14.30
CA THR A 910 -0.28 10.29 -13.89
C THR A 910 -1.68 10.90 -13.97
N GLY A 911 -2.62 10.25 -14.65
CA GLY A 911 -3.96 10.78 -14.94
C GLY A 911 -3.96 11.87 -16.00
N GLU A 912 -2.82 12.13 -16.63
CA GLU A 912 -2.70 13.11 -17.71
C GLU A 912 -3.39 12.59 -18.97
N VAL A 913 -4.13 13.46 -19.64
CA VAL A 913 -4.88 13.13 -20.85
C VAL A 913 -4.24 13.81 -22.04
N VAL A 914 -3.90 13.01 -23.05
CA VAL A 914 -3.26 13.46 -24.28
C VAL A 914 -4.29 13.60 -25.38
N SER A 915 -4.17 14.69 -26.15
CA SER A 915 -5.09 15.06 -27.19
C SER A 915 -4.94 14.21 -28.45
N THR A 916 -5.92 14.27 -29.35
CA THR A 916 -5.79 13.79 -30.73
C THR A 916 -4.56 14.42 -31.40
N GLN A 917 -3.94 13.69 -32.34
CA GLN A 917 -2.62 14.00 -32.94
C GLN A 917 -1.45 14.07 -31.94
N LEU A 918 -1.68 13.76 -30.65
CA LEU A 918 -0.71 13.81 -29.55
C LEU A 918 0.00 15.17 -29.38
N LYS A 919 -0.64 16.26 -29.82
CA LYS A 919 -0.06 17.61 -29.77
C LYS A 919 -0.10 18.24 -28.38
N LYS A 920 -1.19 18.05 -27.62
CA LYS A 920 -1.39 18.68 -26.31
C LYS A 920 -1.59 17.62 -25.21
N LYS A 921 -1.21 17.94 -23.98
CA LYS A 921 -1.44 17.13 -22.77
C LYS A 921 -2.07 17.97 -21.68
N TRP A 922 -3.12 17.47 -21.04
CA TRP A 922 -3.77 18.07 -19.88
C TRP A 922 -3.30 17.38 -18.60
N SER A 923 -3.00 18.15 -17.56
CA SER A 923 -2.58 17.63 -16.27
C SER A 923 -3.67 17.77 -15.19
N PRO A 924 -4.03 16.70 -14.46
CA PRO A 924 -4.96 16.81 -13.33
C PRO A 924 -4.39 17.62 -12.15
N VAL A 925 -3.07 17.76 -12.06
CA VAL A 925 -2.39 18.49 -10.97
C VAL A 925 -2.52 20.00 -11.17
N THR A 926 -2.20 20.50 -12.37
CA THR A 926 -2.26 21.94 -12.69
C THR A 926 -3.58 22.37 -13.33
N ARG A 927 -4.41 21.42 -13.78
CA ARG A 927 -5.64 21.60 -14.58
C ARG A 927 -5.44 22.34 -15.91
N ALA A 928 -4.19 22.47 -16.36
CA ALA A 928 -3.79 23.22 -17.54
C ALA A 928 -3.38 22.29 -18.69
N TRP A 929 -3.43 22.82 -19.91
CA TRP A 929 -2.90 22.19 -21.12
C TRP A 929 -1.46 22.64 -21.39
N THR A 930 -0.58 21.70 -21.72
CA THR A 930 0.77 21.94 -22.26
C THR A 930 0.91 21.31 -23.64
N ASP A 931 1.96 21.67 -24.37
CA ASP A 931 2.42 20.88 -25.51
C ASP A 931 2.97 19.52 -25.05
N PHE A 932 2.92 18.53 -25.96
CA PHE A 932 3.45 17.19 -25.75
C PHE A 932 4.44 16.81 -26.86
N VAL A 933 3.97 16.42 -28.05
CA VAL A 933 4.85 16.20 -29.20
C VAL A 933 5.22 17.53 -29.85
N THR A 934 6.46 17.96 -29.64
CA THR A 934 7.05 19.15 -30.28
C THR A 934 7.59 18.84 -31.67
N ASN A 935 8.32 17.72 -31.84
CA ASN A 935 8.80 17.23 -33.13
C ASN A 935 7.83 16.18 -33.71
N ALA A 936 6.79 16.66 -34.38
CA ALA A 936 5.99 15.79 -35.24
C ALA A 936 6.72 15.59 -36.58
N ASN A 937 6.83 14.34 -37.03
CA ASN A 937 7.04 14.06 -38.44
C ASN A 937 5.68 14.11 -39.13
N ASP A 938 5.43 15.10 -39.99
CA ASP A 938 4.13 15.30 -40.65
C ASP A 938 3.75 14.14 -41.61
N GLN A 939 4.67 13.20 -41.86
CA GLN A 939 4.41 11.94 -42.57
C GLN A 939 3.59 10.92 -41.75
N ALA A 940 3.39 11.12 -40.43
CA ALA A 940 2.83 10.12 -39.52
C ALA A 940 1.54 10.60 -38.80
N PRO A 941 0.35 10.47 -39.44
CA PRO A 941 -0.91 10.87 -38.81
C PRO A 941 -1.27 9.95 -37.63
N VAL A 942 -1.21 10.48 -36.41
CA VAL A 942 -1.63 9.76 -35.19
C VAL A 942 -3.09 10.05 -34.86
N ARG A 943 -3.91 8.99 -34.81
CA ARG A 943 -5.30 9.01 -34.38
C ARG A 943 -5.60 7.82 -33.46
N TRP A 944 -6.88 7.66 -33.10
CA TRP A 944 -7.34 6.63 -32.18
C TRP A 944 -7.63 5.28 -32.89
N PRO A 945 -7.61 4.15 -32.16
CA PRO A 945 -7.37 4.01 -30.73
C PRO A 945 -5.92 4.30 -30.28
N VAL A 946 -5.77 4.94 -29.13
CA VAL A 946 -4.48 5.18 -28.45
C VAL A 946 -4.49 4.50 -27.08
N ALA A 947 -3.45 3.74 -26.76
CA ALA A 947 -3.28 3.04 -25.48
C ALA A 947 -1.93 3.40 -24.81
N TYR A 948 -1.86 3.29 -23.49
CA TYR A 948 -0.66 3.54 -22.70
C TYR A 948 0.07 2.24 -22.37
N ASP A 949 1.26 2.06 -22.94
CA ASP A 949 2.21 1.01 -22.58
C ASP A 949 2.95 1.44 -21.31
N SER A 950 2.47 0.96 -20.17
CA SER A 950 3.09 1.27 -18.88
C SER A 950 4.48 0.66 -18.70
N ARG A 951 4.81 -0.42 -19.44
CA ARG A 951 6.10 -1.12 -19.35
C ARG A 951 7.22 -0.36 -20.05
N ARG A 952 6.94 0.23 -21.21
CA ARG A 952 7.91 1.05 -21.96
C ARG A 952 7.74 2.54 -21.67
N ASN A 953 6.68 2.93 -20.97
CA ASN A 953 6.30 4.31 -20.65
C ASN A 953 6.16 5.16 -21.93
N GLN A 954 5.26 4.70 -22.81
CA GLN A 954 4.97 5.29 -24.12
C GLN A 954 3.47 5.18 -24.43
N LEU A 955 2.96 6.03 -25.30
CA LEU A 955 1.67 5.82 -25.98
C LEU A 955 1.89 5.02 -27.26
N PHE A 956 0.87 4.27 -27.66
CA PHE A 956 0.83 3.53 -28.93
C PHE A 956 -0.53 3.73 -29.63
N SER A 957 -0.50 4.01 -30.94
CA SER A 957 -1.67 3.99 -31.81
C SER A 957 -1.55 2.89 -32.86
N LEU A 958 -2.70 2.34 -33.25
CA LEU A 958 -2.87 1.43 -34.37
C LEU A 958 -4.21 1.74 -35.03
N GLN A 959 -4.21 2.04 -36.32
CA GLN A 959 -5.44 2.28 -37.08
C GLN A 959 -5.34 1.79 -38.54
N TRP A 960 -6.49 1.61 -39.20
CA TRP A 960 -6.57 1.49 -40.65
C TRP A 960 -6.88 2.87 -41.25
N GLY A 961 -6.06 3.32 -42.21
CA GLY A 961 -6.16 4.66 -42.79
C GLY A 961 -6.14 5.75 -41.70
N ASP A 962 -7.20 6.55 -41.64
CA ASP A 962 -7.41 7.60 -40.64
C ASP A 962 -8.10 7.12 -39.35
N GLY A 963 -8.40 5.83 -39.21
CA GLY A 963 -9.11 5.24 -38.07
C GLY A 963 -10.63 5.48 -38.04
N GLN A 964 -11.17 6.28 -38.97
CA GLN A 964 -12.60 6.57 -39.13
C GLN A 964 -13.21 5.89 -40.37
N GLY A 965 -12.42 5.08 -41.08
CA GLY A 965 -12.82 4.40 -42.32
C GLY A 965 -12.47 5.17 -43.60
N VAL A 966 -11.66 6.22 -43.52
CA VAL A 966 -11.18 6.99 -44.68
C VAL A 966 -9.70 6.70 -44.94
N GLY A 967 -9.35 6.55 -46.22
CA GLY A 967 -8.00 6.13 -46.64
C GLY A 967 -7.80 4.62 -46.61
N SER A 968 -6.54 4.17 -46.62
CA SER A 968 -6.19 2.75 -46.65
C SER A 968 -4.82 2.50 -46.04
N GLY A 969 -4.51 1.22 -45.76
CA GLY A 969 -3.24 0.79 -45.19
C GLY A 969 -3.23 0.80 -43.65
N VAL A 970 -2.27 0.08 -43.09
CA VAL A 970 -2.07 0.00 -41.63
C VAL A 970 -1.14 1.13 -41.20
N VAL A 971 -1.60 1.97 -40.27
CA VAL A 971 -0.81 3.05 -39.67
C VAL A 971 -0.68 2.77 -38.18
N ALA A 972 0.56 2.61 -37.71
CA ALA A 972 0.85 2.36 -36.30
C ALA A 972 2.05 3.20 -35.84
N ASN A 973 1.97 3.78 -34.64
CA ASN A 973 2.95 4.72 -34.12
C ASN A 973 3.12 4.57 -32.62
N ARG A 974 4.33 4.79 -32.11
CA ARG A 974 4.62 4.90 -30.68
C ARG A 974 5.25 6.25 -30.34
N VAL A 975 4.93 6.77 -29.15
CA VAL A 975 5.43 8.07 -28.64
C VAL A 975 5.86 7.90 -27.19
N PRO A 976 7.18 7.99 -26.87
CA PRO A 976 7.64 7.99 -25.49
C PRO A 976 7.04 9.17 -24.69
N LEU A 977 6.84 9.00 -23.37
CA LEU A 977 6.22 10.06 -22.56
C LEU A 977 7.09 11.31 -22.32
N ASP A 978 8.30 11.36 -22.86
CA ASP A 978 9.10 12.59 -22.98
C ASP A 978 8.63 13.51 -24.13
N GLY A 979 7.75 13.04 -25.03
CA GLY A 979 7.23 13.81 -26.16
C GLY A 979 8.23 14.02 -27.31
N SER A 980 9.40 13.38 -27.26
CA SER A 980 10.54 13.69 -28.13
C SER A 980 10.31 13.49 -29.63
N LEU A 981 9.58 12.43 -30.03
CA LEU A 981 9.34 12.07 -31.42
C LEU A 981 8.13 11.12 -31.59
N VAL A 982 7.43 11.23 -32.73
CA VAL A 982 6.52 10.19 -33.23
C VAL A 982 7.30 9.13 -34.01
N VAL A 983 7.31 7.90 -33.51
CA VAL A 983 8.08 6.79 -34.07
C VAL A 983 7.13 5.79 -34.75
N PRO A 984 7.18 5.63 -36.09
CA PRO A 984 6.39 4.62 -36.78
C PRO A 984 6.72 3.20 -36.31
N VAL A 985 5.70 2.35 -36.29
CA VAL A 985 5.80 0.91 -36.00
C VAL A 985 5.32 0.13 -37.22
N SER A 986 6.07 -0.89 -37.62
CA SER A 986 5.65 -1.87 -38.63
C SER A 986 5.45 -3.25 -37.99
N PHE A 987 4.80 -4.14 -38.73
CA PHE A 987 4.55 -5.51 -38.27
C PHE A 987 5.24 -6.54 -39.15
N ASN A 988 5.74 -7.61 -38.54
CA ASN A 988 6.17 -8.80 -39.26
C ASN A 988 5.01 -9.42 -40.05
N ALA A 989 5.30 -10.00 -41.21
CA ALA A 989 4.31 -10.66 -42.04
C ALA A 989 3.72 -11.88 -41.31
N SER A 990 2.40 -11.86 -41.07
CA SER A 990 1.67 -12.95 -40.43
C SER A 990 0.26 -13.08 -41.01
N ALA A 991 -0.36 -14.25 -40.87
CA ALA A 991 -1.76 -14.45 -41.26
C ALA A 991 -2.72 -13.50 -40.53
N ALA A 992 -2.37 -13.07 -39.32
CA ALA A 992 -3.13 -12.07 -38.57
C ALA A 992 -2.98 -10.66 -39.16
N LEU A 993 -1.80 -10.29 -39.67
CA LEU A 993 -1.63 -9.03 -40.39
C LEU A 993 -2.48 -9.00 -41.67
N SER A 994 -2.48 -10.10 -42.44
CA SER A 994 -3.32 -10.23 -43.63
C SER A 994 -4.81 -10.19 -43.30
N GLN A 995 -5.26 -10.81 -42.20
CA GLN A 995 -6.66 -10.71 -41.76
C GLN A 995 -7.01 -9.29 -41.28
N PHE A 996 -6.10 -8.60 -40.59
CA PHE A 996 -6.30 -7.19 -40.19
C PHE A 996 -6.44 -6.27 -41.41
N GLN A 997 -5.64 -6.50 -42.45
CA GLN A 997 -5.73 -5.79 -43.73
C GLN A 997 -7.03 -6.09 -44.50
N ALA A 998 -7.56 -7.31 -44.38
CA ALA A 998 -8.85 -7.69 -44.96
C ALA A 998 -10.05 -7.14 -44.17
N ASP A 999 -9.94 -7.01 -42.85
CA ASP A 999 -10.99 -6.51 -41.96
C ASP A 999 -11.19 -4.98 -42.02
N GLN A 1000 -10.18 -4.23 -42.49
CA GLN A 1000 -10.18 -2.76 -42.64
C GLN A 1000 -10.78 -1.99 -41.44
N PRO A 1001 -10.26 -2.20 -40.21
CA PRO A 1001 -10.95 -1.82 -38.98
C PRO A 1001 -11.06 -0.30 -38.75
N ALA A 1002 -12.29 0.22 -38.84
CA ALA A 1002 -12.67 1.58 -38.47
C ALA A 1002 -13.22 1.67 -37.03
N TYR A 1003 -13.08 2.84 -36.39
CA TYR A 1003 -13.62 3.17 -35.06
C TYR A 1003 -13.32 2.10 -33.98
N ALA A 1004 -12.13 1.51 -34.03
CA ALA A 1004 -11.74 0.40 -33.16
C ALA A 1004 -11.44 0.84 -31.72
N GLY A 1005 -11.53 -0.13 -30.79
CA GLY A 1005 -11.03 -0.01 -29.42
C GLY A 1005 -9.71 -0.73 -29.24
N MET A 1006 -8.84 -0.17 -28.40
CA MET A 1006 -7.59 -0.80 -27.94
C MET A 1006 -7.29 -0.37 -26.51
N ASP A 1007 -6.68 -1.25 -25.73
CA ASP A 1007 -6.08 -0.94 -24.44
C ASP A 1007 -4.88 -1.88 -24.19
N TYR A 1008 -4.07 -1.59 -23.18
CA TYR A 1008 -2.86 -2.34 -22.85
C TYR A 1008 -3.11 -3.37 -21.74
N ASP A 1009 -2.61 -4.59 -21.93
CA ASP A 1009 -2.56 -5.69 -20.97
C ASP A 1009 -1.17 -5.68 -20.30
N PRO A 1010 -1.00 -5.07 -19.12
CA PRO A 1010 0.30 -4.99 -18.45
C PRO A 1010 0.81 -6.35 -17.97
N ASP A 1011 -0.10 -7.32 -17.77
CA ASP A 1011 0.23 -8.66 -17.28
C ASP A 1011 0.66 -9.59 -18.43
N GLY A 1012 0.04 -9.44 -19.62
CA GLY A 1012 0.51 -10.09 -20.86
C GLY A 1012 1.61 -9.35 -21.61
N ASP A 1013 1.91 -8.09 -21.25
CA ASP A 1013 2.77 -7.15 -22.00
C ASP A 1013 2.38 -7.09 -23.49
N ARG A 1014 1.12 -6.76 -23.77
CA ARG A 1014 0.53 -6.76 -25.12
C ARG A 1014 -0.62 -5.75 -25.22
N PHE A 1015 -0.96 -5.30 -26.42
CA PHE A 1015 -2.22 -4.59 -26.64
C PHE A 1015 -3.27 -5.56 -27.19
N LEU A 1016 -4.51 -5.42 -26.74
CA LEU A 1016 -5.65 -6.09 -27.38
C LEU A 1016 -6.45 -5.05 -28.16
N PHE A 1017 -6.60 -5.29 -29.47
CA PHE A 1017 -7.31 -4.43 -30.41
C PHE A 1017 -8.58 -5.14 -30.91
N TYR A 1018 -9.70 -4.42 -30.93
CA TYR A 1018 -11.02 -4.95 -31.27
C TYR A 1018 -11.84 -3.93 -32.08
N ALA A 1019 -12.28 -4.33 -33.28
CA ALA A 1019 -13.16 -3.52 -34.14
C ALA A 1019 -14.60 -4.06 -34.18
N GLY A 1020 -14.81 -5.36 -34.04
CA GLY A 1020 -16.14 -5.97 -33.88
C GLY A 1020 -17.11 -5.89 -35.07
N ALA A 1021 -16.71 -5.29 -36.19
CA ALA A 1021 -17.60 -5.08 -37.34
C ALA A 1021 -17.89 -6.39 -38.10
N GLY A 1022 -19.19 -6.67 -38.34
CA GLY A 1022 -19.63 -7.79 -39.18
C GLY A 1022 -18.99 -9.14 -38.82
N ALA A 1023 -18.30 -9.75 -39.78
CA ALA A 1023 -17.63 -11.05 -39.61
C ALA A 1023 -16.36 -11.01 -38.72
N ALA A 1024 -15.94 -9.83 -38.24
CA ALA A 1024 -14.89 -9.68 -37.24
C ALA A 1024 -15.43 -9.56 -35.79
N ALA A 1025 -16.74 -9.70 -35.58
CA ALA A 1025 -17.32 -9.80 -34.24
C ALA A 1025 -16.66 -10.94 -33.42
N GLY A 1026 -16.30 -10.65 -32.17
CA GLY A 1026 -15.56 -11.56 -31.29
C GLY A 1026 -14.05 -11.71 -31.56
N ARG A 1027 -13.54 -11.29 -32.73
CA ARG A 1027 -12.12 -11.42 -33.10
C ARG A 1027 -11.25 -10.38 -32.40
N VAL A 1028 -10.25 -10.83 -31.64
CA VAL A 1028 -9.29 -9.97 -30.93
C VAL A 1028 -7.91 -10.09 -31.55
N TYR A 1029 -7.35 -8.95 -31.97
CA TYR A 1029 -5.97 -8.84 -32.41
C TYR A 1029 -5.06 -8.58 -31.22
N VAL A 1030 -3.95 -9.31 -31.16
CA VAL A 1030 -2.91 -9.19 -30.13
C VAL A 1030 -1.68 -8.57 -30.79
N VAL A 1031 -1.31 -7.36 -30.35
CA VAL A 1031 -0.06 -6.71 -30.73
C VAL A 1031 0.97 -6.93 -29.62
N LYS A 1032 2.11 -7.51 -29.95
CA LYS A 1032 3.21 -7.75 -29.00
C LYS A 1032 4.31 -6.68 -29.18
N PRO A 1033 4.43 -5.70 -28.26
CA PRO A 1033 5.46 -4.67 -28.35
C PRO A 1033 6.88 -5.19 -28.09
N GLY A 1034 7.80 -4.85 -29.00
CA GLY A 1034 9.24 -5.04 -28.84
C GLY A 1034 9.97 -3.76 -28.37
N ASP A 1035 11.29 -3.86 -28.19
CA ASP A 1035 12.14 -2.69 -27.91
C ASP A 1035 12.39 -1.84 -29.18
N GLY A 1036 12.45 -2.52 -30.34
CA GLY A 1036 12.59 -1.91 -31.67
C GLY A 1036 11.27 -1.41 -32.26
N ASN A 1037 11.27 -1.14 -33.57
CA ASN A 1037 10.13 -0.56 -34.31
C ASN A 1037 9.40 -1.57 -35.22
N VAL A 1038 9.83 -2.84 -35.26
CA VAL A 1038 9.12 -3.93 -35.94
C VAL A 1038 8.57 -4.86 -34.87
N TRP A 1039 7.25 -5.01 -34.81
CA TRP A 1039 6.51 -5.75 -33.79
C TRP A 1039 5.72 -6.92 -34.39
N ASP A 1040 5.15 -7.78 -33.55
CA ASP A 1040 4.32 -8.91 -33.99
C ASP A 1040 2.83 -8.65 -33.78
N ILE A 1041 2.02 -9.09 -34.74
CA ILE A 1041 0.55 -9.14 -34.62
C ILE A 1041 0.05 -10.58 -34.81
N SER A 1042 -0.85 -11.00 -33.94
CA SER A 1042 -1.49 -12.32 -33.93
C SER A 1042 -2.99 -12.20 -33.59
N VAL A 1043 -3.75 -13.29 -33.71
CA VAL A 1043 -5.17 -13.36 -33.30
C VAL A 1043 -5.28 -14.22 -32.05
N LEU A 1044 -6.02 -13.75 -31.04
CA LEU A 1044 -6.31 -14.54 -29.83
C LEU A 1044 -7.41 -15.58 -30.13
N ASN A 1045 -7.22 -16.82 -29.67
CA ASN A 1045 -8.29 -17.81 -29.63
C ASN A 1045 -9.26 -17.48 -28.47
N THR A 1046 -10.35 -16.79 -28.80
CA THR A 1046 -11.34 -16.28 -27.83
C THR A 1046 -12.42 -17.29 -27.41
N GLY A 1047 -12.29 -18.57 -27.80
CA GLY A 1047 -13.29 -19.61 -27.51
C GLY A 1047 -14.52 -19.53 -28.42
N THR A 1048 -15.61 -20.17 -27.99
CA THR A 1048 -16.86 -20.33 -28.78
C THR A 1048 -17.98 -19.35 -28.42
N THR A 1049 -17.80 -18.51 -27.39
CA THR A 1049 -18.76 -17.48 -26.98
C THR A 1049 -18.94 -16.46 -28.10
N LYS A 1050 -20.17 -16.37 -28.63
CA LYS A 1050 -20.50 -15.38 -29.67
C LYS A 1050 -20.65 -13.99 -29.04
N VAL A 1051 -19.80 -13.06 -29.48
CA VAL A 1051 -19.95 -11.64 -29.18
C VAL A 1051 -20.74 -10.99 -30.31
N PRO A 1052 -21.73 -10.11 -30.04
CA PRO A 1052 -22.42 -9.33 -31.06
C PRO A 1052 -21.47 -8.43 -31.86
N ALA A 1053 -21.89 -8.07 -33.06
CA ALA A 1053 -21.20 -7.06 -33.86
C ALA A 1053 -21.32 -5.67 -33.23
N SER A 1054 -20.43 -4.76 -33.63
CA SER A 1054 -20.59 -3.31 -33.41
C SER A 1054 -21.86 -2.79 -34.12
N PRO A 1055 -22.40 -1.61 -33.74
CA PRO A 1055 -23.65 -1.12 -34.30
C PRO A 1055 -23.63 -0.96 -35.82
N ALA A 1056 -24.77 -1.27 -36.45
CA ALA A 1056 -24.95 -1.22 -37.90
C ALA A 1056 -24.89 0.21 -38.50
N SER A 1057 -24.89 1.25 -37.66
CA SER A 1057 -24.63 2.65 -38.03
C SER A 1057 -23.19 2.92 -38.49
N GLY A 1058 -22.27 1.97 -38.30
CA GLY A 1058 -20.85 2.14 -38.62
C GLY A 1058 -20.05 2.88 -37.53
N SER A 1059 -20.65 3.16 -36.37
CA SER A 1059 -20.03 3.87 -35.25
C SER A 1059 -18.90 3.10 -34.54
N GLY A 1060 -18.80 1.79 -34.78
CA GLY A 1060 -17.75 0.91 -34.25
C GLY A 1060 -17.77 0.76 -32.73
N ILE A 1061 -16.59 0.68 -32.12
CA ILE A 1061 -16.40 0.35 -30.71
C ILE A 1061 -15.88 1.54 -29.91
N ASN A 1062 -14.97 2.34 -30.48
CA ASN A 1062 -14.31 3.46 -29.83
C ASN A 1062 -13.74 3.07 -28.46
N SER A 1063 -14.02 3.83 -27.40
CA SER A 1063 -13.56 3.50 -26.04
C SER A 1063 -14.37 2.39 -25.34
N ARG A 1064 -15.30 1.71 -26.02
CA ARG A 1064 -16.11 0.61 -25.44
C ARG A 1064 -15.34 -0.71 -25.24
N LEU A 1065 -14.03 -0.74 -25.51
CA LEU A 1065 -13.09 -1.75 -25.01
C LEU A 1065 -12.10 -1.11 -24.03
N ARG A 1066 -12.03 -1.62 -22.80
CA ARG A 1066 -11.11 -1.14 -21.74
C ARG A 1066 -10.55 -2.27 -20.87
N TYR A 1067 -9.29 -2.15 -20.46
CA TYR A 1067 -8.70 -3.00 -19.43
C TYR A 1067 -9.18 -2.59 -18.04
N VAL A 1068 -9.44 -3.57 -17.17
CA VAL A 1068 -9.95 -3.40 -15.80
C VAL A 1068 -8.95 -4.01 -14.82
N PRO A 1069 -8.03 -3.21 -14.23
CA PRO A 1069 -6.86 -3.75 -13.52
C PRO A 1069 -7.17 -4.73 -12.39
N ALA A 1070 -8.15 -4.43 -11.53
CA ALA A 1070 -8.50 -5.27 -10.38
C ALA A 1070 -9.16 -6.62 -10.75
N LEU A 1071 -9.60 -6.78 -12.01
CA LEU A 1071 -10.21 -7.99 -12.57
C LEU A 1071 -9.31 -8.74 -13.56
N ARG A 1072 -8.10 -8.22 -13.86
CA ARG A 1072 -7.12 -8.81 -14.80
C ARG A 1072 -7.72 -9.22 -16.15
N GLY A 1073 -8.38 -8.28 -16.82
CA GLY A 1073 -8.99 -8.53 -18.12
C GLY A 1073 -9.65 -7.31 -18.74
N PHE A 1074 -10.18 -7.49 -19.95
CA PHE A 1074 -10.80 -6.44 -20.75
C PHE A 1074 -12.31 -6.57 -20.70
N VAL A 1075 -13.02 -5.45 -20.54
CA VAL A 1075 -14.47 -5.38 -20.69
C VAL A 1075 -14.84 -4.73 -22.02
N LEU A 1076 -15.90 -5.24 -22.64
CA LEU A 1076 -16.43 -4.84 -23.94
C LEU A 1076 -17.94 -4.59 -23.84
N LEU A 1077 -18.38 -3.39 -24.25
CA LEU A 1077 -19.76 -3.10 -24.62
C LEU A 1077 -19.87 -3.08 -26.15
N ALA A 1078 -20.37 -4.15 -26.75
CA ALA A 1078 -20.44 -4.27 -28.22
C ALA A 1078 -21.48 -3.33 -28.85
N GLN A 1079 -22.69 -3.28 -28.25
CA GLN A 1079 -23.80 -2.41 -28.62
C GLN A 1079 -24.79 -2.29 -27.45
N ALA A 1080 -25.67 -1.28 -27.42
CA ALA A 1080 -26.56 -0.97 -26.30
C ALA A 1080 -27.54 -2.10 -25.93
N SER A 1081 -27.95 -2.88 -26.94
CA SER A 1081 -28.86 -4.03 -26.80
C SER A 1081 -28.19 -5.32 -26.32
N ALA A 1082 -26.85 -5.34 -26.26
CA ALA A 1082 -26.07 -6.50 -25.84
C ALA A 1082 -25.72 -6.43 -24.35
N ASN A 1083 -25.55 -7.60 -23.73
CA ASN A 1083 -24.83 -7.70 -22.46
C ASN A 1083 -23.36 -7.25 -22.64
N LEU A 1084 -22.71 -6.91 -21.53
CA LEU A 1084 -21.27 -6.73 -21.45
C LEU A 1084 -20.56 -8.08 -21.63
N TYR A 1085 -19.41 -8.06 -22.31
CA TYR A 1085 -18.52 -9.21 -22.45
C TYR A 1085 -17.19 -8.91 -21.75
N PHE A 1086 -16.60 -9.92 -21.12
CA PHE A 1086 -15.31 -9.83 -20.44
C PHE A 1086 -14.32 -10.84 -21.02
N LEU A 1087 -13.07 -10.43 -21.17
CA LEU A 1087 -11.96 -11.24 -21.65
C LEU A 1087 -10.87 -11.23 -20.60
N ARG A 1088 -10.85 -12.28 -19.78
CA ARG A 1088 -9.87 -12.46 -18.71
C ARG A 1088 -8.47 -12.70 -19.30
N THR A 1089 -7.44 -11.97 -18.86
CA THR A 1089 -6.06 -12.09 -19.36
C THR A 1089 -5.10 -12.80 -18.41
N ALA A 1090 -5.34 -12.80 -17.09
CA ALA A 1090 -4.50 -13.46 -16.07
C ALA A 1090 -5.24 -13.82 -14.77
#